data_AF-A0A813HRY4-F1
#
_entry.id   AF-A0A813HRY4-F1
#
_cell.length_a   1.000
_cell.length_b   1.000
_cell.length_c   1.000
_cell.angle_alpha   90.00
_cell.angle_beta   90.00
_cell.angle_gamma   90.00
#
_symmetry.space_group_name_H-M   'P 1'
#
loop_
_entity.id
_entity.type
_entity.pdbx_description
1 polymer ?
#
loop_
_entity_poly.entity_id
_entity_poly.type
_entity_poly.pdbx_seq_one_letter_code
_entity_poly.pdbx_strand_id
1 'polypeptide(L)'
;MSFRNSARSIRGMQPPNGLGVLGHRLVHTSAPSPPLPVACRALPSSRVRKYGSPSSESRSWRLSLRVAVAAASVTASLASRKACGQVRAEDKPELEAKQVRSQALRDMWMGQQGEHEWLENVLGDDALGWVRGQNSRTEALLGDPTASALYNKSLQILESKDKIPNVAKYGAYWYNFWTDADHPRGLWRRTTRESFQTDSPAWEVVIDVDALGKDEGESWVWKGHAVCREFDAATGEPLPPRRTLVALSPGGSDAVIRREFDMVEKRFISAGEGGFVITPAMKSRASWIDYDTILVGGDLGSGSLTDSGYPRVVREWRRGTLLADAPQVFEGEASDVSVTGYVSRSRGHTFEWRHRALSFYTSRREVRSRTASGGSSWTCLEDRGLPEGARTSQFADRLLIWLRKPWEFNGQTLPAGSLLSTGIEDFCSRGVDAKMEILFLPTSRTSLKDFDATRNYLVLHILDNVKSKLHFWRWAGGDADWVDAGEEPSAVIRGASVQPVDSEESDEYFLSTSSFTQPSSLSLADASLGPAGVPSASPLKQLPMQFDASGLTASQGEATSADGTKIPYFCVCRDGLPRDGSTPTLLYGYGGFEISMTPGYTPLIGTGWLERGGCYVVANIRGGGEFGPAWHQAALRENRQKAYDDFVAVAEDLVASGVTSPGRLGIRGGSNGGLLMGNMLVQRPDLFGAVVCAVPLLDMKRYSHLLAGASWMAEYGNPDTEDWQFLQKYSPYHNLDPNASYPPLLMTTSTKDDRVHPYHARCFVKRLQEMGKGDNVFYFENIEGGHGGAADAKQSAYVTSLYIDFLWKVLCPADPDPASPGAPAGEGSPGLEAIYEEAGQAAELGHGAAGAGVCEDDEGRRITELLLRFDATRLRSELQPLYVHRMHYQSQQEKKEPDDAQAFKFEIDSQSRVMAAKLTERQRGESGKDLPTHADVLHWRYSQTQEKKEQARIQAKVDEAISCTFRPKTTSPRELYVDITTPPGASRAEVLYARGLAEKERRDAKVVENERMQKTAETRDCTFRPCTADSKKSYHKAHDGQAQAPVPRGFYETRQRLRAANEIRGQRLQQQE
;
A
#
# COMPACT_ATOMS: atom_id res chain seq x y z
N MET A 1 -22.40 -23.00 -49.79
CA MET A 1 -22.90 -24.12 -50.62
C MET A 1 -21.97 -25.32 -50.46
N SER A 2 -22.36 -26.51 -50.93
CA SER A 2 -21.65 -27.80 -50.71
C SER A 2 -20.39 -27.97 -51.57
N PHE A 3 -19.41 -28.73 -51.06
CA PHE A 3 -18.73 -29.93 -51.63
C PHE A 3 -17.30 -30.03 -51.03
N ARG A 4 -16.94 -30.98 -50.15
CA ARG A 4 -16.88 -32.46 -50.17
C ARG A 4 -15.64 -33.10 -50.83
N ASN A 5 -14.75 -33.59 -49.96
CA ASN A 5 -14.13 -34.93 -49.94
C ASN A 5 -13.03 -35.38 -50.93
N SER A 6 -12.00 -35.99 -50.32
CA SER A 6 -11.33 -37.27 -50.68
C SER A 6 -10.37 -37.36 -51.88
N ALA A 7 -9.49 -38.38 -52.02
CA ALA A 7 -8.64 -39.14 -51.06
C ALA A 7 -7.81 -40.21 -51.83
N ARG A 8 -6.60 -40.58 -51.32
CA ARG A 8 -5.79 -41.80 -51.69
C ARG A 8 -5.22 -41.83 -53.14
N SER A 9 -4.19 -42.62 -53.52
CA SER A 9 -3.05 -43.26 -52.82
C SER A 9 -2.08 -43.94 -53.85
N ILE A 10 -0.97 -44.54 -53.37
CA ILE A 10 -0.12 -45.61 -53.98
C ILE A 10 1.13 -45.24 -54.84
N ARG A 11 2.31 -45.32 -54.16
CA ARG A 11 3.62 -45.97 -54.49
C ARG A 11 4.23 -45.99 -55.92
N GLY A 12 5.55 -45.73 -55.99
CA GLY A 12 6.50 -46.12 -57.07
C GLY A 12 7.95 -46.26 -56.55
N MET A 13 8.82 -47.06 -57.18
CA MET A 13 10.07 -47.61 -56.58
C MET A 13 11.41 -46.86 -56.85
N GLN A 14 12.26 -46.91 -55.82
CA GLN A 14 13.74 -46.88 -55.68
C GLN A 14 14.64 -47.57 -56.75
N PRO A 15 16.01 -47.54 -56.64
CA PRO A 15 16.93 -46.59 -55.97
C PRO A 15 18.01 -46.03 -56.97
N PRO A 16 19.33 -46.40 -57.11
CA PRO A 16 20.35 -47.12 -56.30
C PRO A 16 21.72 -46.39 -56.03
N ASN A 17 22.48 -46.85 -55.02
CA ASN A 17 23.96 -46.77 -54.81
C ASN A 17 24.67 -45.39 -54.60
N GLY A 18 25.78 -45.29 -53.86
CA GLY A 18 26.57 -46.28 -53.06
C GLY A 18 27.44 -45.58 -51.98
N LEU A 19 27.69 -46.19 -50.81
CA LEU A 19 28.81 -47.10 -50.45
C LEU A 19 30.15 -46.38 -50.11
N GLY A 20 30.85 -46.71 -49.01
CA GLY A 20 30.51 -47.64 -47.91
C GLY A 20 31.72 -48.13 -47.08
N VAL A 21 31.53 -49.26 -46.35
CA VAL A 21 32.55 -50.06 -45.58
C VAL A 21 33.06 -49.38 -44.29
N LEU A 22 33.28 -50.00 -43.11
CA LEU A 22 32.84 -51.21 -42.36
C LEU A 22 33.16 -50.90 -40.85
N GLY A 23 32.96 -51.70 -39.79
CA GLY A 23 32.41 -53.04 -39.47
C GLY A 23 32.99 -53.43 -38.08
N HIS A 24 32.31 -54.02 -37.09
CA HIS A 24 31.35 -55.14 -37.00
C HIS A 24 30.36 -54.87 -35.81
N ARG A 25 29.03 -55.12 -35.89
CA ARG A 25 28.27 -56.40 -35.76
C ARG A 25 28.30 -57.01 -34.32
N LEU A 26 27.20 -57.53 -33.72
CA LEU A 26 25.78 -57.69 -34.17
C LEU A 26 24.83 -58.05 -32.99
N VAL A 27 23.52 -58.18 -33.27
CA VAL A 27 22.40 -58.72 -32.42
C VAL A 27 21.89 -57.76 -31.30
N HIS A 28 20.60 -57.46 -31.15
CA HIS A 28 19.47 -57.43 -32.11
C HIS A 28 18.34 -56.47 -31.64
N THR A 29 17.05 -56.84 -31.73
CA THR A 29 15.85 -55.99 -31.54
C THR A 29 14.61 -56.79 -31.10
N SER A 30 13.78 -56.26 -30.20
CA SER A 30 12.30 -56.16 -30.36
C SER A 30 11.61 -55.51 -29.14
N ALA A 31 10.36 -55.08 -29.32
CA ALA A 31 9.47 -54.44 -28.34
C ALA A 31 8.03 -55.01 -28.54
N PRO A 32 6.94 -54.39 -28.02
CA PRO A 32 6.54 -54.19 -26.62
C PRO A 32 5.18 -54.86 -26.30
N SER A 33 4.74 -54.89 -25.02
CA SER A 33 3.31 -55.03 -24.62
C SER A 33 3.05 -54.74 -23.12
N PRO A 34 1.80 -54.48 -22.68
CA PRO A 34 1.44 -54.08 -21.31
C PRO A 34 0.60 -55.15 -20.53
N PRO A 35 -0.47 -54.86 -19.76
CA PRO A 35 -0.58 -55.10 -18.31
C PRO A 35 -1.54 -56.25 -17.91
N LEU A 36 -1.77 -56.49 -16.59
CA LEU A 36 -3.03 -56.91 -15.89
C LEU A 36 -2.77 -57.33 -14.39
N PRO A 37 -3.79 -57.56 -13.51
CA PRO A 37 -3.64 -57.49 -12.04
C PRO A 37 -4.36 -58.60 -11.18
N VAL A 38 -4.48 -58.35 -9.84
CA VAL A 38 -5.58 -58.75 -8.90
C VAL A 38 -5.58 -60.11 -8.13
N ALA A 39 -5.58 -59.98 -6.78
CA ALA A 39 -6.29 -60.71 -5.69
C ALA A 39 -5.92 -62.10 -5.09
N CYS A 40 -6.06 -62.14 -3.73
CA CYS A 40 -6.46 -63.24 -2.82
C CYS A 40 -5.54 -64.48 -2.65
N ARG A 41 -5.50 -65.22 -1.52
CA ARG A 41 -6.10 -65.15 -0.15
C ARG A 41 -5.09 -65.87 0.80
N ALA A 42 -5.08 -65.76 2.14
CA ALA A 42 -6.13 -66.17 3.07
C ALA A 42 -5.91 -65.67 4.53
N LEU A 43 -6.83 -66.05 5.42
CA LEU A 43 -7.01 -65.71 6.85
C LEU A 43 -6.58 -66.91 7.76
N PRO A 44 -6.54 -66.85 9.13
CA PRO A 44 -7.42 -66.05 10.00
C PRO A 44 -6.85 -65.41 11.28
N SER A 45 -7.74 -64.64 11.91
CA SER A 45 -7.61 -63.85 13.13
C SER A 45 -7.51 -64.63 14.45
N SER A 46 -6.96 -63.99 15.49
CA SER A 46 -7.57 -64.03 16.82
C SER A 46 -7.45 -62.69 17.57
N ARG A 47 -8.39 -62.46 18.49
CA ARG A 47 -8.57 -61.24 19.29
C ARG A 47 -7.64 -61.26 20.51
N VAL A 48 -7.28 -60.09 21.07
CA VAL A 48 -7.77 -59.62 22.41
C VAL A 48 -7.22 -58.24 22.82
N ARG A 49 -8.06 -57.56 23.60
CA ARG A 49 -8.03 -56.22 24.20
C ARG A 49 -6.78 -55.76 25.01
N LYS A 50 -6.57 -54.43 24.96
CA LYS A 50 -6.42 -53.45 26.07
C LYS A 50 -5.06 -53.18 26.77
N TYR A 51 -4.82 -51.86 26.92
CA TYR A 51 -4.13 -51.12 28.00
C TYR A 51 -2.62 -51.36 28.23
N GLY A 52 -1.93 -50.29 28.66
CA GLY A 52 -0.65 -50.40 29.39
C GLY A 52 0.56 -49.72 28.74
N SER A 53 0.63 -48.39 28.79
CA SER A 53 1.90 -47.69 29.02
C SER A 53 2.23 -47.73 30.53
N PRO A 54 3.43 -47.32 31.01
CA PRO A 54 4.63 -46.84 30.29
C PRO A 54 5.92 -47.58 30.72
N SER A 55 7.10 -47.03 30.34
CA SER A 55 8.39 -47.12 31.06
C SER A 55 9.08 -48.51 31.17
N SER A 56 10.39 -48.63 31.43
CA SER A 56 11.56 -47.77 31.16
C SER A 56 12.84 -48.58 31.44
N GLU A 57 14.00 -48.08 31.00
CA GLU A 57 15.35 -48.59 31.32
C GLU A 57 15.68 -49.98 30.73
N SER A 58 16.82 -50.28 30.07
CA SER A 58 18.20 -49.78 29.94
C SER A 58 19.24 -50.75 30.55
N ARG A 59 20.51 -50.58 30.14
CA ARG A 59 21.72 -51.37 30.47
C ARG A 59 21.81 -52.71 29.73
N SER A 60 22.63 -52.91 28.68
CA SER A 60 24.06 -52.60 28.40
C SER A 60 25.07 -53.58 29.00
N TRP A 61 25.86 -54.25 28.15
CA TRP A 61 27.27 -54.69 28.32
C TRP A 61 27.71 -55.23 26.93
N ARG A 62 28.42 -54.47 26.07
CA ARG A 62 29.88 -54.25 26.01
C ARG A 62 30.74 -55.53 26.02
N LEU A 63 31.41 -55.82 24.90
CA LEU A 63 32.80 -56.32 24.91
C LEU A 63 33.60 -55.90 23.66
N SER A 64 34.63 -55.06 23.90
CA SER A 64 36.02 -55.09 23.42
C SER A 64 36.45 -56.13 22.36
N LEU A 65 37.46 -55.94 21.49
CA LEU A 65 38.48 -54.90 21.17
C LEU A 65 39.07 -55.25 19.76
N ARG A 66 40.01 -54.61 19.02
CA ARG A 66 40.90 -53.40 18.96
C ARG A 66 41.16 -53.21 17.41
N VAL A 67 41.87 -52.28 16.74
CA VAL A 67 42.97 -51.28 16.91
C VAL A 67 42.68 -50.15 15.90
N ALA A 68 42.44 -48.89 16.30
CA ALA A 68 43.38 -47.76 16.42
C ALA A 68 44.06 -47.20 15.14
N VAL A 69 43.77 -45.92 14.82
CA VAL A 69 44.71 -44.77 14.75
C VAL A 69 43.86 -43.47 14.71
N ALA A 70 44.45 -42.31 14.99
CA ALA A 70 43.87 -40.95 14.92
C ALA A 70 42.73 -40.61 15.92
N ALA A 71 43.10 -40.27 17.16
CA ALA A 71 42.21 -39.61 18.12
C ALA A 71 42.99 -38.67 19.08
N ALA A 72 43.43 -37.50 18.58
CA ALA A 72 44.21 -36.53 19.37
C ALA A 72 43.62 -35.10 19.39
N SER A 73 42.60 -34.79 18.57
CA SER A 73 42.09 -33.41 18.38
C SER A 73 40.67 -33.17 18.91
N VAL A 74 40.02 -34.18 19.52
CA VAL A 74 38.59 -34.14 19.87
C VAL A 74 38.33 -33.86 21.35
N THR A 75 39.26 -34.21 22.24
CA THR A 75 39.10 -34.06 23.70
C THR A 75 39.14 -32.61 24.19
N ALA A 76 39.75 -31.68 23.44
CA ALA A 76 39.73 -30.25 23.79
C ALA A 76 38.33 -29.62 23.56
N SER A 77 37.64 -29.92 22.45
CA SER A 77 36.36 -29.27 22.12
C SER A 77 35.21 -29.71 23.03
N LEU A 78 35.27 -30.93 23.59
CA LEU A 78 34.24 -31.46 24.48
C LEU A 78 34.30 -30.90 25.92
N ALA A 79 35.40 -30.25 26.31
CA ALA A 79 35.47 -29.54 27.59
C ALA A 79 34.72 -28.20 27.54
N SER A 80 34.93 -27.39 26.50
CA SER A 80 34.25 -26.10 26.34
C SER A 80 32.75 -26.22 26.06
N ARG A 81 32.31 -27.29 25.37
CA ARG A 81 30.89 -27.52 25.00
C ARG A 81 29.95 -27.88 26.17
N LYS A 82 30.43 -27.85 27.42
CA LYS A 82 29.58 -27.89 28.63
C LYS A 82 29.41 -26.55 29.35
N ALA A 83 30.05 -25.48 28.86
CA ALA A 83 29.99 -24.15 29.47
C ALA A 83 28.87 -23.23 28.92
N CYS A 84 28.13 -23.67 27.91
CA CYS A 84 27.03 -22.93 27.31
C CYS A 84 25.74 -23.78 27.38
N GLY A 85 24.80 -23.41 28.27
CA GLY A 85 23.59 -24.20 28.54
C GLY A 85 23.20 -24.30 30.02
N GLN A 86 23.99 -23.76 30.95
CA GLN A 86 23.57 -23.46 32.31
C GLN A 86 23.83 -21.98 32.58
N VAL A 87 22.76 -21.21 32.82
CA VAL A 87 22.86 -19.91 33.52
C VAL A 87 23.48 -20.20 34.88
N ARG A 88 24.56 -19.51 35.26
CA ARG A 88 25.19 -19.74 36.55
C ARG A 88 24.25 -19.24 37.64
N ALA A 89 24.35 -19.83 38.83
CA ALA A 89 23.63 -19.32 40.00
C ALA A 89 23.98 -17.84 40.31
N GLU A 90 25.17 -17.41 39.87
CA GLU A 90 25.72 -16.06 39.98
C GLU A 90 25.09 -15.06 38.97
N ASP A 91 24.64 -15.52 37.80
CA ASP A 91 24.08 -14.65 36.75
C ASP A 91 22.59 -14.31 37.03
N LYS A 92 21.90 -15.16 37.79
CA LYS A 92 20.45 -15.09 38.04
C LYS A 92 20.00 -13.77 38.68
N PRO A 93 20.68 -13.20 39.70
CA PRO A 93 20.31 -11.91 40.27
C PRO A 93 20.46 -10.74 39.29
N GLU A 94 21.41 -10.81 38.34
CA GLU A 94 21.58 -9.76 37.33
C GLU A 94 20.47 -9.83 36.27
N LEU A 95 20.09 -11.04 35.84
CA LEU A 95 18.93 -11.27 34.97
C LEU A 95 17.62 -10.80 35.61
N GLU A 96 17.42 -11.09 36.90
CA GLU A 96 16.26 -10.61 37.67
C GLU A 96 16.27 -9.08 37.82
N ALA A 97 17.43 -8.48 38.13
CA ALA A 97 17.57 -7.03 38.20
C ALA A 97 17.32 -6.33 36.85
N LYS A 98 17.79 -6.92 35.73
CA LYS A 98 17.50 -6.43 34.37
C LYS A 98 16.00 -6.50 34.08
N GLN A 99 15.34 -7.63 34.36
CA GLN A 99 13.90 -7.78 34.16
C GLN A 99 13.06 -6.78 34.99
N VAL A 100 13.42 -6.56 36.26
CA VAL A 100 12.77 -5.57 37.13
C VAL A 100 12.94 -4.15 36.59
N ARG A 101 14.15 -3.75 36.16
CA ARG A 101 14.40 -2.44 35.55
C ARG A 101 13.57 -2.24 34.28
N SER A 102 13.57 -3.22 33.37
CA SER A 102 12.79 -3.16 32.13
C SER A 102 11.27 -3.13 32.39
N GLN A 103 10.77 -3.74 33.48
CA GLN A 103 9.35 -3.63 33.82
C GLN A 103 9.01 -2.25 34.40
N ALA A 104 9.80 -1.74 35.36
CA ALA A 104 9.58 -0.40 35.91
C ALA A 104 9.61 0.68 34.81
N LEU A 105 10.48 0.52 33.80
CA LEU A 105 10.53 1.38 32.62
C LEU A 105 9.25 1.29 31.76
N ARG A 106 8.74 0.08 31.51
CA ARG A 106 7.46 -0.10 30.80
C ARG A 106 6.29 0.48 31.59
N ASP A 107 6.26 0.28 32.90
CA ASP A 107 5.20 0.77 33.79
C ASP A 107 5.19 2.31 33.81
N MET A 108 6.37 2.95 33.81
CA MET A 108 6.53 4.40 33.66
C MET A 108 5.95 4.90 32.32
N TRP A 109 6.39 4.32 31.19
CA TRP A 109 5.90 4.73 29.87
C TRP A 109 4.40 4.44 29.64
N MET A 110 3.86 3.39 30.29
CA MET A 110 2.43 3.09 30.34
C MET A 110 1.64 4.10 31.17
N GLY A 111 2.21 4.61 32.27
CA GLY A 111 1.63 5.72 33.03
C GLY A 111 1.56 7.04 32.24
N GLN A 112 2.43 7.17 31.23
CA GLN A 112 2.51 8.29 30.28
C GLN A 112 1.82 7.98 28.93
N GLN A 113 0.97 6.96 28.87
CA GLN A 113 0.34 6.55 27.63
C GLN A 113 -0.81 7.48 27.24
N GLY A 114 -0.62 8.23 26.16
CA GLY A 114 -1.58 9.20 25.64
C GLY A 114 -1.14 10.67 25.73
N GLU A 115 -0.01 10.99 26.37
CA GLU A 115 0.54 12.37 26.45
C GLU A 115 0.72 13.03 25.06
N HIS A 116 0.83 12.23 24.00
CA HIS A 116 1.05 12.66 22.62
C HIS A 116 -0.20 12.58 21.72
N GLU A 117 -1.39 12.31 22.26
CA GLU A 117 -2.64 12.10 21.49
C GLU A 117 -2.98 13.24 20.50
N TRP A 118 -2.58 14.48 20.78
CA TRP A 118 -2.77 15.60 19.86
C TRP A 118 -2.08 15.39 18.49
N LEU A 119 -1.01 14.57 18.43
CA LEU A 119 -0.34 14.16 17.18
C LEU A 119 -1.15 13.14 16.38
N GLU A 120 -2.22 12.55 16.93
CA GLU A 120 -3.15 11.66 16.20
C GLU A 120 -4.11 12.44 15.29
N ASN A 121 -4.34 13.73 15.55
CA ASN A 121 -5.10 14.58 14.63
C ASN A 121 -4.23 14.91 13.40
N VAL A 122 -4.20 14.02 12.41
CA VAL A 122 -3.23 14.09 11.30
C VAL A 122 -3.31 15.36 10.46
N LEU A 123 -4.47 16.02 10.42
CA LEU A 123 -4.71 17.30 9.73
C LEU A 123 -4.84 18.51 10.69
N GLY A 124 -4.61 18.34 11.99
CA GLY A 124 -4.70 19.43 12.97
C GLY A 124 -3.55 20.41 12.86
N ASP A 125 -3.83 21.71 13.02
CA ASP A 125 -2.83 22.77 12.84
C ASP A 125 -1.61 22.63 13.77
N ASP A 126 -1.80 22.20 15.02
CA ASP A 126 -0.72 21.93 15.97
C ASP A 126 0.20 20.79 15.50
N ALA A 127 -0.41 19.66 15.09
CA ALA A 127 0.31 18.48 14.65
C ALA A 127 1.06 18.74 13.33
N LEU A 128 0.42 19.44 12.37
CA LEU A 128 1.07 19.90 11.14
C LEU A 128 2.12 20.99 11.41
N GLY A 129 1.94 21.81 12.45
CA GLY A 129 2.93 22.79 12.92
C GLY A 129 4.20 22.10 13.43
N TRP A 130 4.04 21.08 14.28
CA TRP A 130 5.14 20.24 14.74
C TRP A 130 5.83 19.54 13.56
N VAL A 131 5.08 18.89 12.66
CA VAL A 131 5.63 18.23 11.46
C VAL A 131 6.47 19.18 10.61
N ARG A 132 5.97 20.39 10.30
CA ARG A 132 6.73 21.41 9.56
C ARG A 132 8.04 21.77 10.28
N GLY A 133 7.99 21.98 11.60
CA GLY A 133 9.18 22.25 12.40
C GLY A 133 10.22 21.11 12.39
N GLN A 134 9.76 19.85 12.37
CA GLN A 134 10.65 18.69 12.27
C GLN A 134 11.28 18.54 10.89
N ASN A 135 10.49 18.69 9.81
CA ASN A 135 11.02 18.64 8.44
C ASN A 135 12.10 19.71 8.24
N SER A 136 11.83 20.96 8.61
CA SER A 136 12.80 22.06 8.47
C SER A 136 14.03 21.91 9.38
N ARG A 137 13.91 21.28 10.55
CA ARG A 137 15.08 20.90 11.37
C ARG A 137 15.94 19.84 10.68
N THR A 138 15.33 18.85 10.04
CA THR A 138 16.05 17.82 9.29
C THR A 138 16.75 18.40 8.05
N GLU A 139 16.05 19.26 7.29
CA GLU A 139 16.59 20.00 6.15
C GLU A 139 17.77 20.90 6.56
N ALA A 140 17.70 21.58 7.70
CA ALA A 140 18.80 22.38 8.22
C ALA A 140 20.04 21.55 8.65
N LEU A 141 19.86 20.30 9.08
CA LEU A 141 20.94 19.42 9.55
C LEU A 141 21.54 18.52 8.47
N LEU A 142 20.78 18.18 7.42
CA LEU A 142 21.22 17.31 6.32
C LEU A 142 21.43 18.05 4.99
N GLY A 143 20.85 19.24 4.83
CA GLY A 143 20.68 19.91 3.55
C GLY A 143 19.35 19.56 2.87
N ASP A 144 18.95 20.34 1.87
CA ASP A 144 17.82 20.03 0.99
C ASP A 144 18.27 18.99 -0.06
N PRO A 145 17.69 17.77 -0.08
CA PRO A 145 17.99 16.76 -1.07
C PRO A 145 17.86 17.23 -2.52
N THR A 146 16.96 18.17 -2.84
CA THR A 146 16.73 18.63 -4.23
C THR A 146 17.96 19.29 -4.86
N ALA A 147 18.87 19.82 -4.04
CA ALA A 147 20.16 20.36 -4.47
C ALA A 147 21.21 19.29 -4.77
N SER A 148 21.00 18.02 -4.37
CA SER A 148 22.00 16.95 -4.48
C SER A 148 22.04 16.31 -5.87
N ALA A 149 23.23 15.90 -6.31
CA ALA A 149 23.40 15.16 -7.57
C ALA A 149 22.65 13.81 -7.55
N LEU A 150 22.53 13.20 -6.36
CA LEU A 150 21.78 11.95 -6.17
C LEU A 150 20.28 12.14 -6.38
N TYR A 151 19.70 13.27 -5.96
CA TYR A 151 18.29 13.58 -6.25
C TYR A 151 18.03 13.71 -7.75
N ASN A 152 18.87 14.49 -8.44
CA ASN A 152 18.74 14.67 -9.89
C ASN A 152 18.88 13.35 -10.66
N LYS A 153 19.81 12.47 -10.23
CA LYS A 153 19.95 11.12 -10.80
C LYS A 153 18.77 10.21 -10.45
N SER A 154 18.27 10.26 -9.22
CA SER A 154 17.11 9.48 -8.77
C SER A 154 15.84 9.88 -9.51
N LEU A 155 15.65 11.18 -9.74
CA LEU A 155 14.53 11.72 -10.49
C LEU A 155 14.61 11.31 -11.97
N GLN A 156 15.79 11.41 -12.60
CA GLN A 156 16.02 10.92 -13.96
C GLN A 156 15.64 9.42 -14.11
N ILE A 157 15.97 8.60 -13.11
CA ILE A 157 15.62 7.17 -13.08
C ILE A 157 14.10 6.95 -12.97
N LEU A 158 13.42 7.71 -12.10
CA LEU A 158 11.99 7.57 -11.83
C LEU A 158 11.10 8.16 -12.92
N GLU A 159 11.55 9.23 -13.60
CA GLU A 159 10.87 9.88 -14.73
C GLU A 159 11.33 9.35 -16.11
N SER A 160 12.31 8.43 -16.15
CA SER A 160 12.85 7.83 -17.39
C SER A 160 11.74 7.26 -18.29
N LYS A 161 11.79 7.59 -19.58
CA LYS A 161 10.82 7.10 -20.57
C LYS A 161 11.12 5.67 -21.05
N ASP A 162 12.23 5.10 -20.59
CA ASP A 162 12.71 3.74 -20.88
C ASP A 162 12.15 2.68 -19.91
N LYS A 163 11.35 3.10 -18.92
CA LYS A 163 10.62 2.19 -18.02
C LYS A 163 9.76 1.21 -18.81
N ILE A 164 9.76 -0.06 -18.40
CA ILE A 164 8.94 -1.09 -19.07
C ILE A 164 7.43 -0.79 -18.89
N PRO A 165 6.67 -0.59 -19.98
CA PRO A 165 5.22 -0.39 -19.89
C PRO A 165 4.51 -1.73 -19.70
N ASN A 166 4.36 -2.19 -18.46
CA ASN A 166 3.59 -3.39 -18.14
C ASN A 166 2.13 -3.27 -18.62
N VAL A 167 1.61 -4.32 -19.23
CA VAL A 167 0.33 -4.33 -19.97
C VAL A 167 -0.62 -5.43 -19.52
N ALA A 168 -1.92 -5.18 -19.67
CA ALA A 168 -2.97 -6.19 -19.65
C ALA A 168 -3.77 -6.15 -20.96
N LYS A 169 -4.07 -7.31 -21.56
CA LYS A 169 -4.90 -7.40 -22.76
C LYS A 169 -6.38 -7.36 -22.39
N TYR A 170 -7.13 -6.46 -23.02
CA TYR A 170 -8.59 -6.40 -22.94
C TYR A 170 -9.18 -6.28 -24.35
N GLY A 171 -9.75 -7.37 -24.86
CA GLY A 171 -10.14 -7.50 -26.27
C GLY A 171 -8.92 -7.37 -27.19
N ALA A 172 -9.04 -6.54 -28.23
CA ALA A 172 -7.99 -6.31 -29.22
C ALA A 172 -6.81 -5.42 -28.74
N TYR A 173 -6.92 -4.80 -27.55
CA TYR A 173 -5.97 -3.76 -27.10
C TYR A 173 -5.21 -4.17 -25.84
N TRP A 174 -3.96 -3.70 -25.76
CA TRP A 174 -3.04 -3.89 -24.64
C TRP A 174 -2.99 -2.58 -23.85
N TYR A 175 -3.50 -2.58 -22.62
CA TYR A 175 -3.66 -1.40 -21.76
C TYR A 175 -2.51 -1.30 -20.75
N ASN A 176 -1.96 -0.09 -20.60
CA ASN A 176 -0.88 0.25 -19.68
C ASN A 176 -1.29 1.48 -18.85
N PHE A 177 -0.85 1.53 -17.59
CA PHE A 177 -0.84 2.77 -16.80
C PHE A 177 0.60 3.29 -16.71
N TRP A 178 0.78 4.59 -16.86
CA TRP A 178 2.08 5.23 -17.06
C TRP A 178 2.20 6.54 -16.30
N THR A 179 3.40 6.84 -15.81
CA THR A 179 3.77 8.15 -15.27
C THR A 179 5.15 8.55 -15.79
N ASP A 180 5.38 9.84 -15.99
CA ASP A 180 6.70 10.44 -16.29
C ASP A 180 6.71 11.92 -15.87
N ALA A 181 7.73 12.67 -16.29
CA ALA A 181 7.88 14.10 -15.96
C ALA A 181 6.74 14.98 -16.50
N ASP A 182 6.11 14.60 -17.62
CA ASP A 182 5.04 15.35 -18.26
C ASP A 182 3.66 14.96 -17.67
N HIS A 183 3.50 13.69 -17.28
CA HIS A 183 2.29 13.14 -16.66
C HIS A 183 2.59 12.48 -15.30
N PRO A 184 2.79 13.26 -14.22
CA PRO A 184 3.14 12.73 -12.90
C PRO A 184 1.99 12.03 -12.15
N ARG A 185 0.71 12.41 -12.37
CA ARG A 185 -0.45 11.67 -11.84
C ARG A 185 -0.88 10.53 -12.76
N GLY A 186 -0.61 10.64 -14.06
CA GLY A 186 -0.43 9.53 -14.99
C GLY A 186 -1.46 9.37 -16.10
N LEU A 187 -1.08 8.57 -17.10
CA LEU A 187 -1.90 8.20 -18.25
C LEU A 187 -2.34 6.74 -18.15
N TRP A 188 -3.65 6.49 -18.21
CA TRP A 188 -4.17 5.19 -18.64
C TRP A 188 -4.31 5.21 -20.16
N ARG A 189 -3.60 4.31 -20.83
CA ARG A 189 -3.39 4.33 -22.28
C ARG A 189 -3.41 2.91 -22.86
N ARG A 190 -3.62 2.77 -24.17
CA ARG A 190 -3.67 1.47 -24.86
C ARG A 190 -2.93 1.47 -26.19
N THR A 191 -2.59 0.27 -26.67
CA THR A 191 -1.95 0.05 -27.97
C THR A 191 -2.36 -1.32 -28.54
N THR A 192 -1.91 -1.68 -29.75
CA THR A 192 -2.08 -3.04 -30.30
C THR A 192 -0.86 -3.92 -29.98
N ARG A 193 -0.99 -5.24 -30.15
CA ARG A 193 0.12 -6.20 -29.94
C ARG A 193 1.33 -5.86 -30.81
N GLU A 194 1.09 -5.60 -32.08
CA GLU A 194 2.12 -5.34 -33.10
C GLU A 194 2.86 -4.03 -32.79
N SER A 195 2.11 -3.00 -32.41
CA SER A 195 2.64 -1.72 -31.96
C SER A 195 3.46 -1.86 -30.68
N PHE A 196 2.99 -2.63 -29.69
CA PHE A 196 3.72 -2.91 -28.45
C PHE A 196 5.05 -3.62 -28.68
N GLN A 197 5.12 -4.50 -29.69
CA GLN A 197 6.36 -5.20 -30.05
C GLN A 197 7.44 -4.28 -30.65
N THR A 198 7.10 -3.06 -31.09
CA THR A 198 8.10 -2.07 -31.55
C THR A 198 8.80 -1.34 -30.39
N ASP A 199 9.96 -0.74 -30.66
CA ASP A 199 10.69 0.08 -29.68
C ASP A 199 10.00 1.42 -29.35
N SER A 200 9.00 1.83 -30.14
CA SER A 200 8.23 3.07 -29.91
C SER A 200 6.75 2.83 -30.15
N PRO A 201 6.04 2.14 -29.23
CA PRO A 201 4.63 1.82 -29.40
C PRO A 201 3.78 3.08 -29.53
N ALA A 202 2.92 3.12 -30.54
CA ALA A 202 1.92 4.18 -30.71
C ALA A 202 0.81 4.00 -29.66
N TRP A 203 0.85 4.83 -28.61
CA TRP A 203 -0.13 4.80 -27.52
C TRP A 203 -1.32 5.73 -27.78
N GLU A 204 -2.53 5.19 -27.64
CA GLU A 204 -3.76 5.95 -27.55
C GLU A 204 -4.08 6.25 -26.08
N VAL A 205 -4.20 7.53 -25.70
CA VAL A 205 -4.65 7.92 -24.35
C VAL A 205 -6.14 7.58 -24.18
N VAL A 206 -6.46 7.00 -23.02
CA VAL A 206 -7.81 6.59 -22.61
C VAL A 206 -8.29 7.44 -21.44
N ILE A 207 -7.46 7.66 -20.41
CA ILE A 207 -7.66 8.66 -19.35
C ILE A 207 -6.33 9.36 -19.10
N ASP A 208 -6.36 10.69 -19.03
CA ASP A 208 -5.27 11.51 -18.49
C ASP A 208 -5.68 11.95 -17.07
N VAL A 209 -4.96 11.47 -16.06
CA VAL A 209 -5.26 11.71 -14.64
C VAL A 209 -4.76 13.09 -14.19
N ASP A 210 -3.72 13.63 -14.82
CA ASP A 210 -3.23 14.99 -14.58
C ASP A 210 -4.24 16.03 -15.09
N ALA A 211 -4.79 15.81 -16.30
CA ALA A 211 -5.88 16.63 -16.83
C ALA A 211 -7.15 16.50 -15.96
N LEU A 212 -7.54 15.29 -15.58
CA LEU A 212 -8.71 15.06 -14.72
C LEU A 212 -8.58 15.74 -13.35
N GLY A 213 -7.42 15.63 -12.70
CA GLY A 213 -7.16 16.28 -11.41
C GLY A 213 -7.15 17.80 -11.51
N LYS A 214 -6.66 18.35 -12.62
CA LYS A 214 -6.68 19.79 -12.91
C LYS A 214 -8.10 20.32 -13.15
N ASP A 215 -8.93 19.59 -13.89
CA ASP A 215 -10.30 20.00 -14.22
C ASP A 215 -11.26 19.85 -13.01
N GLU A 216 -11.04 18.84 -12.16
CA GLU A 216 -11.85 18.60 -10.95
C GLU A 216 -11.29 19.28 -9.69
N GLY A 217 -10.04 19.77 -9.72
CA GLY A 217 -9.40 20.51 -8.63
C GLY A 217 -8.86 19.63 -7.48
N GLU A 218 -8.51 18.39 -7.77
CA GLU A 218 -8.21 17.34 -6.77
C GLU A 218 -6.90 16.59 -7.12
N SER A 219 -6.12 16.17 -6.12
CA SER A 219 -4.85 15.46 -6.34
C SER A 219 -5.05 13.95 -6.55
N TRP A 220 -5.75 13.61 -7.63
CA TRP A 220 -6.07 12.22 -7.98
C TRP A 220 -4.83 11.35 -8.16
N VAL A 221 -4.76 10.29 -7.37
CA VAL A 221 -3.81 9.17 -7.53
C VAL A 221 -4.58 7.96 -8.05
N TRP A 222 -4.09 7.36 -9.13
CA TRP A 222 -4.66 6.14 -9.72
C TRP A 222 -4.52 4.94 -8.78
N LYS A 223 -5.62 4.22 -8.53
CA LYS A 223 -5.67 3.05 -7.64
C LYS A 223 -6.19 1.79 -8.35
N GLY A 224 -5.99 1.73 -9.67
CA GLY A 224 -6.38 0.61 -10.52
C GLY A 224 -7.79 0.72 -11.10
N HIS A 225 -8.22 -0.36 -11.76
CA HIS A 225 -9.51 -0.44 -12.44
C HIS A 225 -10.01 -1.89 -12.45
N ALA A 226 -11.34 -2.08 -12.56
CA ALA A 226 -11.97 -3.41 -12.60
C ALA A 226 -12.89 -3.52 -13.84
N VAL A 227 -12.41 -4.24 -14.85
CA VAL A 227 -13.10 -4.44 -16.14
C VAL A 227 -14.30 -5.38 -15.99
N CYS A 228 -15.42 -5.04 -16.63
CA CYS A 228 -16.56 -5.95 -16.78
C CYS A 228 -16.23 -6.95 -17.90
N ARG A 229 -15.97 -8.21 -17.55
CA ARG A 229 -15.78 -9.30 -18.53
C ARG A 229 -17.03 -10.16 -18.59
N GLU A 230 -17.71 -10.07 -19.72
CA GLU A 230 -18.88 -10.88 -20.07
C GLU A 230 -18.50 -11.98 -21.07
N PHE A 231 -19.40 -12.94 -21.26
CA PHE A 231 -19.18 -14.12 -22.10
C PHE A 231 -20.46 -14.39 -22.90
N ASP A 232 -20.31 -14.89 -24.12
CA ASP A 232 -21.46 -15.24 -24.96
C ASP A 232 -22.18 -16.47 -24.39
N ALA A 233 -23.49 -16.37 -24.21
CA ALA A 233 -24.29 -17.40 -23.54
C ALA A 233 -24.51 -18.69 -24.37
N ALA A 234 -24.15 -18.69 -25.66
CA ALA A 234 -24.28 -19.84 -26.55
C ALA A 234 -22.92 -20.52 -26.87
N THR A 235 -21.82 -19.78 -26.87
CA THR A 235 -20.47 -20.32 -27.14
C THR A 235 -19.60 -20.47 -25.89
N GLY A 236 -19.85 -19.69 -24.83
CA GLY A 236 -18.99 -19.64 -23.64
C GLY A 236 -17.67 -18.89 -23.82
N GLU A 237 -17.43 -18.27 -24.99
CA GLU A 237 -16.24 -17.46 -25.27
C GLU A 237 -16.42 -16.00 -24.74
N PRO A 238 -15.33 -15.31 -24.34
CA PRO A 238 -15.42 -13.96 -23.78
C PRO A 238 -15.84 -12.90 -24.80
N LEU A 239 -16.68 -11.97 -24.37
CA LEU A 239 -17.10 -10.80 -25.15
C LEU A 239 -16.08 -9.65 -25.01
N PRO A 240 -15.89 -8.81 -26.06
CA PRO A 240 -15.03 -7.64 -25.98
C PRO A 240 -15.47 -6.67 -24.86
N PRO A 241 -14.63 -6.41 -23.84
CA PRO A 241 -15.04 -5.62 -22.68
C PRO A 241 -15.21 -4.14 -23.02
N ARG A 242 -16.35 -3.56 -22.60
CA ARG A 242 -16.68 -2.14 -22.81
C ARG A 242 -16.71 -1.29 -21.52
N ARG A 243 -17.02 -1.89 -20.36
CA ARG A 243 -17.15 -1.16 -19.09
C ARG A 243 -16.01 -1.47 -18.14
N THR A 244 -15.61 -0.49 -17.35
CA THR A 244 -14.70 -0.69 -16.21
C THR A 244 -15.05 0.24 -15.06
N LEU A 245 -14.78 -0.17 -13.81
CA LEU A 245 -14.82 0.69 -12.63
C LEU A 245 -13.41 1.19 -12.36
N VAL A 246 -13.15 2.46 -12.64
CA VAL A 246 -11.88 3.15 -12.32
C VAL A 246 -11.87 3.52 -10.84
N ALA A 247 -10.74 3.34 -10.16
CA ALA A 247 -10.54 3.76 -8.77
C ALA A 247 -9.51 4.90 -8.67
N LEU A 248 -9.89 5.98 -8.00
CA LEU A 248 -9.05 7.17 -7.77
C LEU A 248 -9.05 7.51 -6.28
N SER A 249 -7.92 7.95 -5.74
CA SER A 249 -7.76 8.41 -4.35
C SER A 249 -7.30 9.87 -4.30
N PRO A 250 -7.85 10.71 -3.42
CA PRO A 250 -7.37 12.08 -3.21
C PRO A 250 -6.11 12.08 -2.33
N GLY A 251 -4.97 12.52 -2.89
CA GLY A 251 -3.68 12.58 -2.18
C GLY A 251 -3.01 11.24 -1.86
N GLY A 252 -3.57 10.10 -2.30
CA GLY A 252 -2.89 8.80 -2.29
C GLY A 252 -3.23 7.82 -1.15
N SER A 253 -4.28 8.06 -0.37
CA SER A 253 -4.81 7.13 0.65
C SER A 253 -5.32 5.77 0.10
N ASP A 254 -5.62 4.82 0.97
CA ASP A 254 -6.37 3.59 0.66
C ASP A 254 -7.85 3.86 0.34
N ALA A 255 -8.41 4.95 0.87
CA ALA A 255 -9.75 5.40 0.54
C ALA A 255 -9.83 5.86 -0.94
N VAL A 256 -10.81 5.34 -1.67
CA VAL A 256 -11.02 5.60 -3.10
C VAL A 256 -12.46 5.99 -3.41
N ILE A 257 -12.63 6.90 -4.38
CA ILE A 257 -13.85 6.95 -5.17
C ILE A 257 -13.80 5.87 -6.25
N ARG A 258 -14.95 5.42 -6.75
CA ARG A 258 -15.02 4.55 -7.94
C ARG A 258 -16.00 5.13 -8.96
N ARG A 259 -15.60 5.19 -10.22
CA ARG A 259 -16.41 5.73 -11.33
C ARG A 259 -16.43 4.75 -12.49
N GLU A 260 -17.61 4.50 -13.03
CA GLU A 260 -17.76 3.71 -14.24
C GLU A 260 -17.29 4.48 -15.48
N PHE A 261 -16.60 3.78 -16.37
CA PHE A 261 -15.98 4.34 -17.57
C PHE A 261 -16.28 3.47 -18.80
N ASP A 262 -16.55 4.14 -19.93
CA ASP A 262 -16.68 3.51 -21.24
C ASP A 262 -15.32 3.39 -21.93
N MET A 263 -14.84 2.17 -22.11
CA MET A 263 -13.55 1.91 -22.75
C MET A 263 -13.57 2.16 -24.27
N VAL A 264 -14.75 2.27 -24.88
CA VAL A 264 -14.92 2.54 -26.33
C VAL A 264 -15.16 4.03 -26.57
N GLU A 265 -16.09 4.64 -25.84
CA GLU A 265 -16.39 6.09 -25.92
C GLU A 265 -15.36 6.96 -25.18
N LYS A 266 -14.47 6.33 -24.39
CA LYS A 266 -13.37 6.96 -23.61
C LYS A 266 -13.83 8.09 -22.70
N ARG A 267 -14.90 7.83 -21.93
CA ARG A 267 -15.49 8.79 -21.00
C ARG A 267 -16.03 8.11 -19.73
N PHE A 268 -16.08 8.87 -18.64
CA PHE A 268 -16.87 8.47 -17.47
C PHE A 268 -18.37 8.49 -17.79
N ILE A 269 -19.12 7.60 -17.17
CA ILE A 269 -20.58 7.60 -17.18
C ILE A 269 -21.05 8.32 -15.92
N SER A 270 -21.90 9.33 -16.07
CA SER A 270 -22.47 10.03 -14.90
C SER A 270 -23.54 9.18 -14.20
N ALA A 271 -23.77 9.42 -12.91
CA ALA A 271 -24.86 8.76 -12.18
C ALA A 271 -26.24 9.06 -12.79
N GLY A 272 -26.41 10.21 -13.44
CA GLY A 272 -27.64 10.58 -14.17
C GLY A 272 -27.87 9.79 -15.46
N GLU A 273 -26.80 9.25 -16.07
CA GLU A 273 -26.86 8.26 -17.16
C GLU A 273 -26.95 6.82 -16.63
N GLY A 274 -27.07 6.63 -15.31
CA GLY A 274 -27.05 5.32 -14.65
C GLY A 274 -25.65 4.72 -14.47
N GLY A 275 -24.58 5.51 -14.57
CA GLY A 275 -23.22 5.06 -14.29
C GLY A 275 -23.00 4.73 -12.82
N PHE A 276 -22.26 3.65 -12.52
CA PHE A 276 -21.87 3.32 -11.16
C PHE A 276 -20.83 4.32 -10.61
N VAL A 277 -21.26 5.18 -9.69
CA VAL A 277 -20.43 6.20 -9.01
C VAL A 277 -20.48 6.00 -7.51
N ILE A 278 -19.35 5.63 -6.90
CA ILE A 278 -19.17 5.44 -5.45
C ILE A 278 -18.35 6.62 -4.92
N THR A 279 -19.03 7.49 -4.18
CA THR A 279 -18.51 8.74 -3.58
C THR A 279 -19.21 8.99 -2.24
N PRO A 280 -18.57 9.62 -1.23
CA PRO A 280 -17.20 10.14 -1.21
C PRO A 280 -16.13 9.03 -1.19
N ALA A 281 -14.85 9.41 -1.13
CA ALA A 281 -13.74 8.46 -1.07
C ALA A 281 -13.82 7.59 0.20
N MET A 282 -13.76 6.27 0.05
CA MET A 282 -13.92 5.30 1.13
C MET A 282 -13.14 4.01 0.84
N LYS A 283 -12.89 3.16 1.85
CA LYS A 283 -12.22 1.85 1.68
C LYS A 283 -13.14 0.80 1.05
N SER A 284 -13.62 1.08 -0.16
CA SER A 284 -14.65 0.30 -0.87
C SER A 284 -14.10 -0.92 -1.62
N ARG A 285 -14.96 -1.93 -1.76
CA ARG A 285 -14.79 -3.11 -2.62
C ARG A 285 -15.94 -3.14 -3.62
N ALA A 286 -15.66 -3.47 -4.88
CA ALA A 286 -16.66 -3.60 -5.93
C ALA A 286 -16.30 -4.75 -6.89
N SER A 287 -17.29 -5.50 -7.39
CA SER A 287 -17.14 -6.61 -8.32
C SER A 287 -18.34 -6.72 -9.25
N TRP A 288 -18.11 -6.95 -10.55
CA TRP A 288 -19.16 -7.08 -11.55
C TRP A 288 -19.88 -8.42 -11.47
N ILE A 289 -21.20 -8.40 -11.29
CA ILE A 289 -22.03 -9.59 -11.51
C ILE A 289 -22.29 -9.74 -13.02
N ASP A 290 -22.75 -8.68 -13.67
CA ASP A 290 -23.07 -8.58 -15.10
C ASP A 290 -23.02 -7.10 -15.54
N TYR A 291 -23.28 -6.79 -16.82
CA TYR A 291 -23.27 -5.41 -17.34
C TYR A 291 -24.07 -4.39 -16.50
N ASP A 292 -25.16 -4.83 -15.85
CA ASP A 292 -26.11 -3.95 -15.16
C ASP A 292 -26.08 -4.09 -13.64
N THR A 293 -25.21 -4.93 -13.07
CA THR A 293 -25.25 -5.26 -11.63
C THR A 293 -23.87 -5.48 -11.03
N ILE A 294 -23.59 -4.85 -9.89
CA ILE A 294 -22.33 -5.01 -9.14
C ILE A 294 -22.58 -5.40 -7.68
N LEU A 295 -21.69 -6.24 -7.12
CA LEU A 295 -21.54 -6.38 -5.67
C LEU A 295 -20.67 -5.24 -5.16
N VAL A 296 -21.10 -4.58 -4.08
CA VAL A 296 -20.42 -3.40 -3.51
C VAL A 296 -20.45 -3.42 -1.98
N GLY A 297 -19.33 -3.05 -1.37
CA GLY A 297 -19.19 -2.80 0.07
C GLY A 297 -18.30 -1.59 0.32
N GLY A 298 -18.54 -0.86 1.40
CA GLY A 298 -17.85 0.39 1.73
C GLY A 298 -18.39 0.99 3.03
N ASP A 299 -18.06 2.25 3.32
CA ASP A 299 -18.84 3.02 4.29
C ASP A 299 -20.15 3.43 3.63
N LEU A 300 -21.20 2.68 3.95
CA LEU A 300 -22.57 2.89 3.51
C LEU A 300 -23.46 3.32 4.69
N GLY A 301 -22.84 3.93 5.72
CA GLY A 301 -23.49 4.41 6.94
C GLY A 301 -23.34 3.48 8.15
N SER A 302 -24.08 3.78 9.22
CA SER A 302 -23.98 3.14 10.54
C SER A 302 -24.03 1.59 10.46
N GLY A 303 -22.98 0.92 10.95
CA GLY A 303 -22.88 -0.54 11.01
C GLY A 303 -22.39 -1.23 9.73
N SER A 304 -22.06 -0.46 8.67
CA SER A 304 -21.57 -0.99 7.40
C SER A 304 -20.08 -1.36 7.37
N LEU A 305 -19.32 -0.96 8.39
CA LEU A 305 -17.89 -1.22 8.54
C LEU A 305 -17.59 -2.22 9.68
N THR A 306 -16.42 -2.85 9.61
CA THR A 306 -15.80 -3.65 10.68
C THR A 306 -14.98 -2.79 11.63
N ASP A 307 -14.54 -3.37 12.75
CA ASP A 307 -13.59 -2.77 13.70
C ASP A 307 -12.23 -2.44 13.04
N SER A 308 -11.94 -3.01 11.86
CA SER A 308 -10.76 -2.69 11.03
C SER A 308 -10.99 -1.58 9.99
N GLY A 309 -12.17 -0.93 9.99
CA GLY A 309 -12.50 0.15 9.04
C GLY A 309 -12.71 -0.31 7.59
N TYR A 310 -12.97 -1.60 7.36
CA TYR A 310 -13.26 -2.19 6.04
C TYR A 310 -14.74 -2.58 5.94
N PRO A 311 -15.27 -2.93 4.75
CA PRO A 311 -16.68 -3.28 4.60
C PRO A 311 -17.06 -4.50 5.46
N ARG A 312 -18.18 -4.39 6.18
CA ARG A 312 -18.84 -5.48 6.92
C ARG A 312 -20.08 -6.01 6.19
N VAL A 313 -20.63 -5.20 5.27
CA VAL A 313 -21.82 -5.52 4.47
C VAL A 313 -21.52 -5.51 2.98
N VAL A 314 -22.22 -6.36 2.23
CA VAL A 314 -22.22 -6.39 0.77
C VAL A 314 -23.63 -6.14 0.27
N ARG A 315 -23.78 -5.20 -0.66
CA ARG A 315 -25.02 -4.91 -1.37
C ARG A 315 -24.91 -5.30 -2.84
N GLU A 316 -26.03 -5.70 -3.43
CA GLU A 316 -26.18 -5.91 -4.87
C GLU A 316 -26.78 -4.63 -5.47
N TRP A 317 -25.95 -3.82 -6.13
CA TRP A 317 -26.36 -2.54 -6.70
C TRP A 317 -26.57 -2.67 -8.21
N ARG A 318 -27.77 -2.31 -8.65
CA ARG A 318 -28.20 -2.35 -10.05
C ARG A 318 -28.11 -0.98 -10.72
N ARG A 319 -27.77 -0.98 -12.01
CA ARG A 319 -27.72 0.17 -12.89
C ARG A 319 -29.00 1.02 -12.79
N GLY A 320 -28.83 2.33 -12.68
CA GLY A 320 -29.95 3.30 -12.63
C GLY A 320 -30.73 3.34 -11.32
N THR A 321 -30.36 2.59 -10.28
CA THR A 321 -30.92 2.74 -8.91
C THR A 321 -29.95 3.48 -7.99
N LEU A 322 -30.42 3.95 -6.83
CA LEU A 322 -29.55 4.57 -5.83
C LEU A 322 -28.80 3.50 -5.02
N LEU A 323 -27.52 3.73 -4.73
CA LEU A 323 -26.70 2.84 -3.88
C LEU A 323 -27.30 2.66 -2.46
N ALA A 324 -28.01 3.67 -1.95
CA ALA A 324 -28.70 3.58 -0.66
C ALA A 324 -29.87 2.56 -0.67
N ASP A 325 -30.52 2.38 -1.82
CA ASP A 325 -31.65 1.47 -2.03
C ASP A 325 -31.19 0.05 -2.46
N ALA A 326 -29.91 -0.13 -2.79
CA ALA A 326 -29.35 -1.43 -3.18
C ALA A 326 -29.53 -2.46 -2.04
N PRO A 327 -30.16 -3.63 -2.27
CA PRO A 327 -30.39 -4.63 -1.23
C PRO A 327 -29.08 -5.16 -0.65
N GLN A 328 -29.03 -5.30 0.68
CA GLN A 328 -27.98 -6.04 1.37
C GLN A 328 -28.13 -7.53 1.09
N VAL A 329 -27.09 -8.14 0.52
CA VAL A 329 -27.08 -9.56 0.13
C VAL A 329 -26.14 -10.42 0.98
N PHE A 330 -25.24 -9.80 1.77
CA PHE A 330 -24.39 -10.50 2.73
C PHE A 330 -23.88 -9.55 3.84
N GLU A 331 -23.58 -10.09 5.01
CA GLU A 331 -23.10 -9.37 6.20
C GLU A 331 -22.19 -10.29 7.03
N GLY A 332 -21.17 -9.73 7.66
CA GLY A 332 -20.30 -10.41 8.63
C GLY A 332 -20.34 -9.77 10.01
N GLU A 333 -19.41 -10.15 10.87
CA GLU A 333 -19.34 -9.63 12.24
C GLU A 333 -18.53 -8.32 12.32
N ALA A 334 -18.72 -7.54 13.38
CA ALA A 334 -17.93 -6.33 13.61
C ALA A 334 -16.42 -6.66 13.73
N SER A 335 -16.11 -7.76 14.40
CA SER A 335 -14.75 -8.26 14.63
C SER A 335 -14.10 -8.96 13.43
N ASP A 336 -14.79 -9.10 12.30
CA ASP A 336 -14.14 -9.56 11.06
C ASP A 336 -13.12 -8.50 10.60
N VAL A 337 -12.08 -8.90 9.87
CA VAL A 337 -11.21 -7.93 9.19
C VAL A 337 -11.97 -7.25 8.06
N SER A 338 -12.60 -8.03 7.17
CA SER A 338 -13.41 -7.48 6.09
C SER A 338 -14.34 -8.53 5.48
N VAL A 339 -15.41 -8.04 4.85
CA VAL A 339 -16.43 -8.83 4.18
C VAL A 339 -16.48 -8.42 2.72
N THR A 340 -16.52 -9.40 1.83
CA THR A 340 -16.44 -9.22 0.38
C THR A 340 -17.40 -10.15 -0.34
N GLY A 341 -18.01 -9.68 -1.43
CA GLY A 341 -18.71 -10.50 -2.39
C GLY A 341 -18.14 -10.25 -3.78
N TYR A 342 -17.98 -11.31 -4.57
CA TYR A 342 -17.47 -11.22 -5.94
C TYR A 342 -17.99 -12.35 -6.83
N VAL A 343 -18.00 -12.11 -8.14
CA VAL A 343 -18.17 -13.17 -9.15
C VAL A 343 -16.83 -13.46 -9.79
N SER A 344 -16.50 -14.74 -9.93
CA SER A 344 -15.33 -15.22 -10.65
C SER A 344 -15.75 -16.02 -11.89
N ARG A 345 -14.95 -15.92 -12.95
CA ARG A 345 -15.20 -16.52 -14.26
C ARG A 345 -13.92 -17.13 -14.79
N SER A 346 -13.98 -18.39 -15.24
CA SER A 346 -12.82 -19.12 -15.75
C SER A 346 -13.27 -20.22 -16.72
N ARG A 347 -12.81 -20.15 -17.98
CA ARG A 347 -13.08 -21.09 -19.08
C ARG A 347 -14.58 -21.48 -19.19
N GLY A 348 -15.46 -20.46 -19.16
CA GLY A 348 -16.92 -20.62 -19.21
C GLY A 348 -17.61 -20.90 -17.87
N HIS A 349 -16.88 -21.34 -16.83
CA HIS A 349 -17.44 -21.60 -15.50
C HIS A 349 -17.55 -20.31 -14.68
N THR A 350 -18.76 -20.01 -14.19
CA THR A 350 -19.05 -18.82 -13.36
C THR A 350 -19.48 -19.22 -11.95
N PHE A 351 -18.76 -18.72 -10.94
CA PHE A 351 -19.10 -18.90 -9.53
C PHE A 351 -19.28 -17.54 -8.84
N GLU A 352 -20.17 -17.51 -7.85
CA GLU A 352 -20.38 -16.36 -6.99
C GLU A 352 -19.90 -16.70 -5.59
N TRP A 353 -19.22 -15.73 -4.97
CA TRP A 353 -18.51 -15.90 -3.71
C TRP A 353 -18.95 -14.85 -2.72
N ARG A 354 -19.11 -15.29 -1.48
CA ARG A 354 -19.17 -14.46 -0.28
C ARG A 354 -18.02 -14.86 0.62
N HIS A 355 -17.26 -13.89 1.09
CA HIS A 355 -16.03 -14.13 1.82
C HIS A 355 -15.94 -13.19 3.02
N ARG A 356 -15.88 -13.77 4.22
CA ARG A 356 -15.55 -13.10 5.48
C ARG A 356 -14.10 -13.41 5.82
N ALA A 357 -13.23 -12.41 5.83
CA ALA A 357 -11.91 -12.52 6.44
C ALA A 357 -12.09 -12.37 7.97
N LEU A 358 -12.10 -13.49 8.70
CA LEU A 358 -12.26 -13.51 10.17
C LEU A 358 -11.01 -12.93 10.87
N SER A 359 -9.86 -13.10 10.25
CA SER A 359 -8.60 -12.43 10.60
C SER A 359 -7.81 -12.15 9.31
N PHE A 360 -6.60 -11.60 9.41
CA PHE A 360 -5.67 -11.53 8.26
C PHE A 360 -5.36 -12.93 7.66
N TYR A 361 -5.53 -14.00 8.46
CA TYR A 361 -5.06 -15.35 8.16
C TYR A 361 -6.10 -16.46 8.25
N THR A 362 -7.36 -16.11 8.51
CA THR A 362 -8.48 -17.06 8.57
C THR A 362 -9.70 -16.43 7.93
N SER A 363 -10.48 -17.26 7.24
CA SER A 363 -11.57 -16.84 6.39
C SER A 363 -12.70 -17.87 6.40
N ARG A 364 -13.91 -17.40 6.10
CA ARG A 364 -15.06 -18.23 5.72
C ARG A 364 -15.59 -17.83 4.36
N ARG A 365 -15.90 -18.82 3.53
CA ARG A 365 -16.25 -18.68 2.11
C ARG A 365 -17.52 -19.45 1.81
N GLU A 366 -18.58 -18.75 1.44
CA GLU A 366 -19.71 -19.36 0.76
C GLU A 366 -19.50 -19.24 -0.75
N VAL A 367 -19.76 -20.32 -1.48
CA VAL A 367 -19.77 -20.34 -2.96
C VAL A 367 -21.10 -20.86 -3.49
N ARG A 368 -21.51 -20.38 -4.66
CA ARG A 368 -22.55 -21.01 -5.49
C ARG A 368 -22.17 -21.00 -6.97
N SER A 369 -22.60 -22.04 -7.67
CA SER A 369 -22.52 -22.13 -9.13
C SER A 369 -23.58 -21.21 -9.76
N ARG A 370 -23.24 -20.41 -10.78
CA ARG A 370 -24.19 -19.56 -11.52
C ARG A 370 -24.44 -20.15 -12.91
N THR A 371 -25.53 -20.90 -13.04
CA THR A 371 -26.01 -21.47 -14.30
C THR A 371 -27.19 -20.68 -14.88
N ALA A 372 -27.47 -20.85 -16.17
CA ALA A 372 -28.58 -20.18 -16.85
C ALA A 372 -29.98 -20.61 -16.36
N SER A 373 -30.08 -21.74 -15.65
CA SER A 373 -31.32 -22.27 -15.06
C SER A 373 -31.57 -21.78 -13.62
N GLY A 374 -30.68 -20.95 -13.06
CA GLY A 374 -30.74 -20.47 -11.68
C GLY A 374 -29.61 -21.05 -10.83
N GLY A 375 -28.93 -20.18 -10.07
CA GLY A 375 -27.74 -20.56 -9.30
C GLY A 375 -28.02 -21.54 -8.16
N SER A 376 -26.99 -22.31 -7.78
CA SER A 376 -27.09 -23.31 -6.71
C SER A 376 -27.35 -22.68 -5.33
N SER A 377 -27.71 -23.51 -4.36
CA SER A 377 -27.61 -23.13 -2.95
C SER A 377 -26.18 -22.72 -2.59
N TRP A 378 -26.04 -21.72 -1.73
CA TRP A 378 -24.78 -21.36 -1.10
C TRP A 378 -24.23 -22.52 -0.27
N THR A 379 -22.94 -22.79 -0.42
CA THR A 379 -22.22 -23.79 0.40
C THR A 379 -21.01 -23.14 1.05
N CYS A 380 -20.95 -23.15 2.38
CA CYS A 380 -19.78 -22.76 3.16
C CYS A 380 -18.68 -23.83 3.02
N LEU A 381 -17.50 -23.47 2.54
CA LEU A 381 -16.41 -24.42 2.29
C LEU A 381 -15.77 -24.93 3.58
N GLU A 382 -15.70 -24.09 4.61
CA GLU A 382 -15.14 -24.43 5.92
C GLU A 382 -16.03 -25.43 6.66
N ASP A 383 -17.35 -25.34 6.50
CA ASP A 383 -18.31 -26.33 7.02
C ASP A 383 -18.31 -27.65 6.22
N ARG A 384 -17.60 -27.68 5.08
CA ARG A 384 -17.20 -28.89 4.35
C ARG A 384 -15.80 -29.40 4.70
N GLY A 385 -15.12 -28.76 5.66
CA GLY A 385 -13.80 -29.16 6.18
C GLY A 385 -12.61 -28.50 5.49
N LEU A 386 -12.81 -27.44 4.70
CA LEU A 386 -11.71 -26.58 4.24
C LEU A 386 -11.09 -25.87 5.47
N PRO A 387 -9.75 -25.87 5.66
CA PRO A 387 -9.15 -25.11 6.74
C PRO A 387 -9.39 -23.61 6.55
N GLU A 388 -9.91 -22.92 7.57
CA GLU A 388 -10.25 -21.49 7.49
C GLU A 388 -9.06 -20.62 7.01
N GLY A 389 -7.83 -21.03 7.32
CA GLY A 389 -6.60 -20.35 6.90
C GLY A 389 -6.00 -20.80 5.56
N ALA A 390 -6.56 -21.77 4.86
CA ALA A 390 -6.14 -22.09 3.49
C ALA A 390 -6.51 -20.92 2.56
N ARG A 391 -5.63 -20.56 1.62
CA ARG A 391 -5.90 -19.62 0.53
C ARG A 391 -6.58 -20.37 -0.63
N THR A 392 -7.42 -19.71 -1.42
CA THR A 392 -8.18 -20.35 -2.50
C THR A 392 -8.19 -19.52 -3.79
N SER A 393 -8.18 -20.20 -4.94
CA SER A 393 -8.38 -19.60 -6.27
C SER A 393 -9.23 -20.53 -7.17
N GLN A 394 -9.66 -20.05 -8.34
CA GLN A 394 -10.40 -20.83 -9.35
C GLN A 394 -9.53 -21.11 -10.58
N PHE A 395 -9.63 -22.31 -11.13
CA PHE A 395 -9.20 -22.62 -12.50
C PHE A 395 -10.28 -23.49 -13.16
N ALA A 396 -10.96 -23.02 -14.21
CA ALA A 396 -12.14 -23.69 -14.77
C ALA A 396 -13.20 -24.00 -13.68
N ASP A 397 -13.61 -25.26 -13.54
CA ASP A 397 -14.46 -25.79 -12.45
C ASP A 397 -13.69 -26.07 -11.14
N ARG A 398 -12.36 -25.96 -11.16
CA ARG A 398 -11.47 -26.40 -10.08
C ARG A 398 -11.30 -25.34 -9.00
N LEU A 399 -11.35 -25.79 -7.75
CA LEU A 399 -10.88 -25.09 -6.57
C LEU A 399 -9.39 -25.39 -6.40
N LEU A 400 -8.55 -24.36 -6.49
CA LEU A 400 -7.16 -24.44 -6.07
C LEU A 400 -7.08 -24.11 -4.57
N ILE A 401 -6.48 -24.99 -3.77
CA ILE A 401 -6.36 -24.87 -2.32
C ILE A 401 -4.88 -24.78 -1.95
N TRP A 402 -4.45 -23.65 -1.40
CA TRP A 402 -3.08 -23.44 -0.93
C TRP A 402 -3.05 -23.40 0.60
N LEU A 403 -2.46 -24.42 1.23
CA LEU A 403 -2.52 -24.64 2.67
C LEU A 403 -1.62 -23.67 3.43
N ARG A 404 -2.13 -23.01 4.48
CA ARG A 404 -1.34 -22.19 5.40
C ARG A 404 -0.97 -22.89 6.71
N LYS A 405 -1.66 -23.98 7.05
CA LYS A 405 -1.36 -24.89 8.18
C LYS A 405 -1.33 -26.33 7.65
N PRO A 406 -0.70 -27.29 8.37
CA PRO A 406 -0.83 -28.69 8.00
C PRO A 406 -2.31 -29.13 8.02
N TRP A 407 -2.70 -30.02 7.11
CA TRP A 407 -4.07 -30.49 6.95
C TRP A 407 -4.12 -32.01 6.97
N GLU A 408 -4.93 -32.57 7.87
CA GLU A 408 -5.24 -34.00 7.87
C GLU A 408 -6.29 -34.29 6.80
N PHE A 409 -5.88 -35.01 5.74
CA PHE A 409 -6.71 -35.33 4.59
C PHE A 409 -6.60 -36.82 4.26
N ASN A 410 -7.72 -37.55 4.26
CA ASN A 410 -7.78 -39.01 3.99
C ASN A 410 -6.75 -39.87 4.75
N GLY A 411 -6.38 -39.47 5.97
CA GLY A 411 -5.39 -40.16 6.81
C GLY A 411 -3.93 -39.81 6.51
N GLN A 412 -3.67 -38.79 5.69
CA GLN A 412 -2.36 -38.22 5.44
C GLN A 412 -2.29 -36.77 5.94
N THR A 413 -1.27 -36.45 6.72
CA THR A 413 -0.89 -35.06 7.03
C THR A 413 -0.23 -34.42 5.81
N LEU A 414 -0.88 -33.42 5.22
CA LEU A 414 -0.30 -32.56 4.18
C LEU A 414 0.40 -31.37 4.85
N PRO A 415 1.64 -31.00 4.45
CA PRO A 415 2.38 -29.90 5.08
C PRO A 415 1.80 -28.52 4.72
N ALA A 416 2.01 -27.55 5.60
CA ALA A 416 1.73 -26.14 5.31
C ALA A 416 2.58 -25.67 4.11
N GLY A 417 1.96 -24.96 3.17
CA GLY A 417 2.53 -24.50 1.91
C GLY A 417 2.18 -25.37 0.70
N SER A 418 1.54 -26.53 0.90
CA SER A 418 1.10 -27.41 -0.20
C SER A 418 0.01 -26.76 -1.07
N LEU A 419 0.04 -27.02 -2.38
CA LEU A 419 -1.02 -26.65 -3.33
C LEU A 419 -1.78 -27.89 -3.79
N LEU A 420 -3.10 -27.82 -3.75
CA LEU A 420 -4.01 -28.87 -4.21
C LEU A 420 -5.03 -28.34 -5.23
N SER A 421 -5.63 -29.26 -5.98
CA SER A 421 -6.78 -29.01 -6.85
C SER A 421 -7.90 -30.00 -6.57
N THR A 422 -9.15 -29.56 -6.67
CA THR A 422 -10.37 -30.39 -6.61
C THR A 422 -11.49 -29.71 -7.39
N GLY A 423 -12.60 -30.39 -7.69
CA GLY A 423 -13.77 -29.74 -8.32
C GLY A 423 -14.52 -28.89 -7.30
N ILE A 424 -14.96 -27.68 -7.66
CA ILE A 424 -15.73 -26.80 -6.75
C ILE A 424 -17.04 -27.48 -6.32
N GLU A 425 -17.81 -28.01 -7.28
CA GLU A 425 -19.08 -28.69 -6.97
C GLU A 425 -18.88 -30.06 -6.29
N ASP A 426 -17.76 -30.73 -6.59
CA ASP A 426 -17.34 -31.96 -5.91
C ASP A 426 -17.04 -31.70 -4.42
N PHE A 427 -16.26 -30.66 -4.12
CA PHE A 427 -15.97 -30.25 -2.75
C PHE A 427 -17.21 -29.67 -2.04
N CYS A 428 -18.10 -28.97 -2.74
CA CYS A 428 -19.36 -28.49 -2.16
C CYS A 428 -20.32 -29.63 -1.77
N SER A 429 -20.21 -30.80 -2.41
CA SER A 429 -21.04 -31.97 -2.12
C SER A 429 -20.38 -32.97 -1.15
N ARG A 430 -19.08 -33.26 -1.31
CA ARG A 430 -18.32 -34.25 -0.54
C ARG A 430 -17.34 -33.69 0.51
N GLY A 431 -16.93 -32.43 0.40
CA GLY A 431 -15.96 -31.81 1.30
C GLY A 431 -14.62 -32.56 1.32
N VAL A 432 -14.17 -32.98 2.50
CA VAL A 432 -12.94 -33.80 2.66
C VAL A 432 -12.97 -35.15 1.94
N ASP A 433 -14.14 -35.66 1.53
CA ASP A 433 -14.27 -36.88 0.73
C ASP A 433 -14.21 -36.63 -0.80
N ALA A 434 -13.92 -35.40 -1.24
CA ALA A 434 -13.77 -35.01 -2.65
C ALA A 434 -12.47 -35.52 -3.28
N LYS A 435 -12.40 -35.57 -4.62
CA LYS A 435 -11.18 -35.95 -5.35
C LYS A 435 -10.16 -34.79 -5.25
N MET A 436 -9.13 -34.94 -4.43
CA MET A 436 -7.98 -34.03 -4.37
C MET A 436 -6.84 -34.53 -5.24
N GLU A 437 -6.20 -33.57 -5.91
CA GLU A 437 -4.92 -33.70 -6.59
C GLU A 437 -3.89 -32.82 -5.90
N ILE A 438 -2.62 -33.22 -5.86
CA ILE A 438 -1.54 -32.47 -5.21
C ILE A 438 -0.63 -31.92 -6.31
N LEU A 439 -0.54 -30.60 -6.42
CA LEU A 439 0.25 -29.90 -7.44
C LEU A 439 1.61 -29.41 -6.91
N PHE A 440 1.74 -29.22 -5.60
CA PHE A 440 3.00 -28.88 -4.96
C PHE A 440 3.06 -29.36 -3.51
N LEU A 441 4.22 -29.88 -3.10
CA LEU A 441 4.57 -30.18 -1.71
C LEU A 441 5.88 -29.47 -1.35
N PRO A 442 5.88 -28.56 -0.36
CA PRO A 442 7.11 -27.92 0.11
C PRO A 442 8.02 -28.89 0.86
N THR A 443 9.32 -28.63 0.79
CA THR A 443 10.33 -29.22 1.67
C THR A 443 10.69 -28.23 2.79
N SER A 444 11.71 -28.53 3.61
CA SER A 444 12.25 -27.57 4.58
C SER A 444 12.97 -26.37 3.96
N ARG A 445 13.28 -26.39 2.65
CA ARG A 445 13.96 -25.28 1.92
C ARG A 445 13.32 -24.89 0.59
N THR A 446 12.19 -25.50 0.22
CA THR A 446 11.40 -25.11 -0.97
C THR A 446 10.02 -24.60 -0.58
N SER A 447 9.56 -23.53 -1.21
CA SER A 447 8.24 -22.95 -0.99
C SER A 447 7.59 -22.52 -2.31
N LEU A 448 6.26 -22.45 -2.32
CA LEU A 448 5.50 -21.81 -3.39
C LEU A 448 5.34 -20.33 -3.03
N LYS A 449 5.73 -19.43 -3.93
CA LYS A 449 5.60 -17.97 -3.75
C LYS A 449 4.25 -17.49 -4.29
N ASP A 450 3.96 -17.81 -5.54
CA ASP A 450 2.71 -17.52 -6.25
C ASP A 450 2.53 -18.49 -7.43
N PHE A 451 1.37 -18.40 -8.09
CA PHE A 451 1.05 -19.17 -9.28
C PHE A 451 0.09 -18.39 -10.19
N ASP A 452 0.22 -18.58 -11.49
CA ASP A 452 -0.53 -17.88 -12.52
C ASP A 452 -1.16 -18.85 -13.54
N ALA A 453 -2.35 -18.51 -14.03
CA ALA A 453 -3.16 -19.37 -14.88
C ALA A 453 -3.29 -18.82 -16.31
N THR A 454 -2.68 -19.51 -17.27
CA THR A 454 -3.00 -19.34 -18.70
C THR A 454 -4.19 -20.23 -19.07
N ARG A 455 -4.70 -20.16 -20.32
CA ARG A 455 -5.92 -20.88 -20.74
C ARG A 455 -5.93 -22.36 -20.33
N ASN A 456 -4.82 -23.07 -20.58
CA ASN A 456 -4.69 -24.51 -20.32
C ASN A 456 -3.57 -24.88 -19.34
N TYR A 457 -2.81 -23.92 -18.79
CA TYR A 457 -1.69 -24.20 -17.88
C TYR A 457 -1.77 -23.39 -16.57
N LEU A 458 -1.20 -23.98 -15.53
CA LEU A 458 -0.91 -23.34 -14.25
C LEU A 458 0.62 -23.30 -14.09
N VAL A 459 1.19 -22.10 -13.99
CA VAL A 459 2.63 -21.89 -13.82
C VAL A 459 2.91 -21.52 -12.37
N LEU A 460 3.63 -22.37 -11.66
CA LEU A 460 4.02 -22.18 -10.27
C LEU A 460 5.37 -21.45 -10.19
N HIS A 461 5.47 -20.42 -9.35
CA HIS A 461 6.75 -19.83 -8.97
C HIS A 461 7.23 -20.45 -7.65
N ILE A 462 8.19 -21.36 -7.76
CA ILE A 462 8.84 -22.01 -6.63
C ILE A 462 10.08 -21.21 -6.22
N LEU A 463 10.26 -21.03 -4.91
CA LEU A 463 11.53 -20.63 -4.31
C LEU A 463 12.23 -21.88 -3.77
N ASP A 464 13.42 -22.18 -4.28
CA ASP A 464 14.33 -23.19 -3.72
C ASP A 464 15.53 -22.47 -3.10
N ASN A 465 15.67 -22.54 -1.77
CA ASN A 465 16.63 -21.74 -1.01
C ASN A 465 16.58 -20.23 -1.35
N VAL A 466 15.37 -19.67 -1.48
CA VAL A 466 15.09 -18.27 -1.91
C VAL A 466 15.52 -17.95 -3.36
N LYS A 467 15.88 -18.94 -4.17
CA LYS A 467 16.19 -18.80 -5.59
C LYS A 467 14.97 -19.17 -6.44
N SER A 468 14.72 -18.43 -7.52
CA SER A 468 13.52 -18.58 -8.33
C SER A 468 13.63 -19.74 -9.33
N LYS A 469 12.52 -20.48 -9.49
CA LYS A 469 12.32 -21.57 -10.44
C LYS A 469 10.84 -21.67 -10.82
N LEU A 470 10.55 -21.96 -12.08
CA LEU A 470 9.19 -22.18 -12.59
C LEU A 470 8.87 -23.67 -12.81
N HIS A 471 7.65 -24.07 -12.47
CA HIS A 471 7.09 -25.42 -12.69
C HIS A 471 5.74 -25.30 -13.41
N PHE A 472 5.53 -26.10 -14.45
CA PHE A 472 4.37 -26.00 -15.34
C PHE A 472 3.46 -27.22 -15.17
N TRP A 473 2.18 -26.97 -14.86
CA TRP A 473 1.13 -27.98 -14.87
C TRP A 473 0.15 -27.71 -16.01
N ARG A 474 -0.18 -28.73 -16.79
CA ARG A 474 -1.13 -28.66 -17.91
C ARG A 474 -2.47 -29.28 -17.52
N TRP A 475 -3.54 -28.54 -17.75
CA TRP A 475 -4.91 -29.06 -17.65
C TRP A 475 -5.25 -29.97 -18.83
N ALA A 476 -5.93 -31.09 -18.56
CA ALA A 476 -6.32 -32.07 -19.57
C ALA A 476 -7.81 -32.00 -19.96
N GLY A 477 -8.67 -31.50 -19.07
CA GLY A 477 -10.11 -31.34 -19.29
C GLY A 477 -10.95 -32.55 -18.86
N GLY A 478 -12.15 -32.28 -18.32
CA GLY A 478 -13.05 -33.30 -17.77
C GLY A 478 -12.55 -33.86 -16.43
N ASP A 479 -12.88 -35.11 -16.13
CA ASP A 479 -12.44 -35.82 -14.91
C ASP A 479 -10.93 -36.16 -14.89
N ALA A 480 -10.19 -35.80 -15.94
CA ALA A 480 -8.78 -36.13 -16.13
C ALA A 480 -7.87 -35.19 -15.32
N ASP A 481 -6.94 -35.80 -14.59
CA ASP A 481 -6.03 -35.13 -13.67
C ASP A 481 -5.00 -34.22 -14.36
N TRP A 482 -4.48 -33.26 -13.59
CA TRP A 482 -3.40 -32.35 -14.00
C TRP A 482 -2.16 -33.12 -14.46
N VAL A 483 -1.58 -32.70 -15.58
CA VAL A 483 -0.40 -33.32 -16.18
C VAL A 483 0.82 -32.44 -15.93
N ASP A 484 1.82 -32.98 -15.25
CA ASP A 484 3.12 -32.32 -15.08
C ASP A 484 3.77 -32.08 -16.46
N ALA A 485 4.02 -30.81 -16.79
CA ALA A 485 4.67 -30.38 -18.03
C ALA A 485 6.15 -30.00 -17.81
N GLY A 486 6.69 -30.25 -16.62
CA GLY A 486 8.09 -30.07 -16.26
C GLY A 486 8.40 -28.72 -15.63
N GLU A 487 9.59 -28.65 -15.04
CA GLU A 487 10.13 -27.51 -14.30
C GLU A 487 11.53 -27.14 -14.79
N GLU A 488 11.99 -25.92 -14.50
CA GLU A 488 13.36 -25.52 -14.82
C GLU A 488 14.39 -26.42 -14.10
N PRO A 489 15.51 -26.77 -14.75
CA PRO A 489 16.46 -27.76 -14.21
C PRO A 489 17.18 -27.31 -12.94
N SER A 490 17.23 -26.01 -12.65
CA SER A 490 17.85 -25.45 -11.44
C SER A 490 17.20 -24.11 -11.06
N ALA A 491 17.26 -23.77 -9.77
CA ALA A 491 16.81 -22.48 -9.26
C ALA A 491 17.96 -21.46 -9.25
N VAL A 492 17.65 -20.21 -9.60
CA VAL A 492 18.67 -19.15 -9.84
C VAL A 492 18.38 -17.87 -9.07
N ILE A 493 19.44 -17.09 -8.77
CA ILE A 493 19.34 -15.80 -8.06
C ILE A 493 18.79 -14.72 -9.02
N ARG A 494 17.48 -14.78 -9.27
CA ARG A 494 16.72 -13.79 -10.05
C ARG A 494 15.38 -13.51 -9.38
N GLY A 495 14.89 -12.28 -9.54
CA GLY A 495 13.47 -12.00 -9.44
C GLY A 495 12.77 -12.53 -10.69
N ALA A 496 11.59 -13.12 -10.51
CA ALA A 496 10.75 -13.57 -11.62
C ALA A 496 9.28 -13.27 -11.29
N SER A 497 8.50 -12.99 -12.33
CA SER A 497 7.05 -13.00 -12.28
C SER A 497 6.49 -13.45 -13.63
N VAL A 498 5.44 -14.26 -13.56
CA VAL A 498 4.60 -14.65 -14.69
C VAL A 498 3.37 -13.76 -14.67
N GLN A 499 2.83 -13.41 -15.83
CA GLN A 499 1.51 -12.80 -15.95
C GLN A 499 0.88 -13.33 -17.25
N PRO A 500 -0.29 -14.00 -17.22
CA PRO A 500 -0.92 -14.46 -18.46
C PRO A 500 -1.25 -13.27 -19.36
N VAL A 501 -1.02 -13.42 -20.68
CA VAL A 501 -1.41 -12.38 -21.65
C VAL A 501 -2.92 -12.22 -21.63
N ASP A 502 -3.65 -13.35 -21.65
CA ASP A 502 -5.07 -13.43 -21.36
C ASP A 502 -5.42 -14.83 -20.87
N SER A 503 -5.85 -14.95 -19.61
CA SER A 503 -6.11 -16.24 -18.94
C SER A 503 -7.21 -17.07 -19.58
N GLU A 504 -8.06 -16.48 -20.42
CA GLU A 504 -9.21 -17.17 -21.03
C GLU A 504 -8.95 -17.55 -22.49
N GLU A 505 -8.11 -16.78 -23.18
CA GLU A 505 -7.97 -16.85 -24.64
C GLU A 505 -6.64 -17.51 -25.08
N SER A 506 -5.55 -17.38 -24.32
CA SER A 506 -4.18 -17.77 -24.75
C SER A 506 -3.40 -18.57 -23.70
N ASP A 507 -2.42 -19.34 -24.17
CA ASP A 507 -1.36 -19.94 -23.34
C ASP A 507 -0.06 -19.10 -23.32
N GLU A 508 -0.06 -17.96 -23.99
CA GLU A 508 1.01 -16.97 -23.89
C GLU A 508 1.00 -16.26 -22.52
N TYR A 509 2.19 -16.06 -21.97
CA TYR A 509 2.43 -15.28 -20.75
C TYR A 509 3.57 -14.29 -20.94
N PHE A 510 3.46 -13.16 -20.25
CA PHE A 510 4.56 -12.26 -20.00
C PHE A 510 5.46 -12.86 -18.92
N LEU A 511 6.73 -13.02 -19.24
CA LEU A 511 7.79 -13.38 -18.31
C LEU A 511 8.59 -12.12 -18.01
N SER A 512 8.51 -11.61 -16.77
CA SER A 512 9.41 -10.55 -16.30
C SER A 512 10.52 -11.15 -15.43
N THR A 513 11.77 -10.75 -15.68
CA THR A 513 12.92 -11.18 -14.86
C THR A 513 13.89 -10.04 -14.59
N SER A 514 14.57 -10.10 -13.44
CA SER A 514 15.69 -9.21 -13.07
C SER A 514 16.64 -9.90 -12.10
N SER A 515 17.81 -9.33 -11.84
CA SER A 515 18.65 -9.70 -10.69
C SER A 515 19.12 -8.43 -9.98
N PHE A 516 19.89 -8.55 -8.89
CA PHE A 516 20.48 -7.39 -8.24
C PHE A 516 21.42 -6.58 -9.16
N THR A 517 22.00 -7.20 -10.19
CA THR A 517 22.94 -6.57 -11.13
C THR A 517 22.43 -6.52 -12.59
N GLN A 518 21.34 -7.23 -12.90
CA GLN A 518 20.73 -7.24 -14.23
C GLN A 518 19.37 -6.52 -14.22
N PRO A 519 19.19 -5.47 -15.05
CA PRO A 519 17.93 -4.75 -15.18
C PRO A 519 16.72 -5.63 -15.49
N SER A 520 15.53 -5.11 -15.18
CA SER A 520 14.29 -5.77 -15.56
C SER A 520 14.18 -5.97 -17.07
N SER A 521 13.82 -7.18 -17.47
CA SER A 521 13.41 -7.57 -18.82
C SER A 521 11.97 -8.05 -18.80
N LEU A 522 11.26 -7.84 -19.91
CA LEU A 522 9.92 -8.33 -20.20
C LEU A 522 9.98 -9.10 -21.52
N SER A 523 9.64 -10.37 -21.48
CA SER A 523 9.59 -11.27 -22.64
C SER A 523 8.21 -11.92 -22.78
N LEU A 524 7.90 -12.38 -23.98
CA LEU A 524 6.73 -13.19 -24.30
C LEU A 524 7.14 -14.67 -24.36
N ALA A 525 6.47 -15.51 -23.59
CA ALA A 525 6.66 -16.95 -23.60
C ALA A 525 5.31 -17.66 -23.79
N ASP A 526 5.35 -18.95 -24.10
CA ASP A 526 4.16 -19.80 -24.27
C ASP A 526 4.26 -20.99 -23.30
N ALA A 527 3.23 -21.18 -22.47
CA ALA A 527 3.21 -22.22 -21.45
C ALA A 527 3.15 -23.64 -22.07
N SER A 528 2.74 -23.76 -23.33
CA SER A 528 2.75 -25.04 -24.06
C SER A 528 4.14 -25.60 -24.33
N LEU A 529 5.17 -24.74 -24.28
CA LEU A 529 6.59 -25.13 -24.34
C LEU A 529 7.14 -25.56 -22.96
N GLY A 530 6.35 -25.44 -21.90
CA GLY A 530 6.76 -25.75 -20.52
C GLY A 530 8.05 -25.01 -20.11
N PRO A 531 8.98 -25.66 -19.38
CA PRO A 531 10.21 -25.03 -18.95
C PRO A 531 11.18 -24.70 -20.10
N ALA A 532 11.01 -25.30 -21.29
CA ALA A 532 11.76 -24.91 -22.48
C ALA A 532 11.30 -23.56 -23.07
N GLY A 533 10.08 -23.10 -22.74
CA GLY A 533 9.57 -21.77 -23.08
C GLY A 533 10.30 -20.63 -22.34
N VAL A 534 10.90 -20.90 -21.18
CA VAL A 534 11.58 -19.88 -20.36
C VAL A 534 12.86 -19.35 -21.04
N PRO A 535 13.84 -20.19 -21.46
CA PRO A 535 15.03 -19.71 -22.17
C PRO A 535 14.78 -19.35 -23.65
N SER A 536 13.60 -19.65 -24.20
CA SER A 536 13.19 -19.28 -25.56
C SER A 536 12.20 -18.11 -25.62
N ALA A 537 11.92 -17.47 -24.48
CA ALA A 537 11.02 -16.33 -24.38
C ALA A 537 11.48 -15.16 -25.26
N SER A 538 10.61 -14.69 -26.16
CA SER A 538 10.91 -13.63 -27.11
C SER A 538 10.94 -12.26 -26.39
N PRO A 539 12.05 -11.52 -26.40
CA PRO A 539 12.14 -10.24 -25.70
C PRO A 539 11.14 -9.22 -26.29
N LEU A 540 10.46 -8.49 -25.40
CA LEU A 540 9.52 -7.42 -25.77
C LEU A 540 10.05 -6.05 -25.37
N LYS A 541 10.55 -5.90 -24.14
CA LYS A 541 11.08 -4.66 -23.57
C LYS A 541 12.18 -4.99 -22.57
N GLN A 542 13.18 -4.12 -22.46
CA GLN A 542 14.26 -4.24 -21.48
C GLN A 542 14.58 -2.86 -20.92
N LEU A 543 14.71 -2.76 -19.59
CA LEU A 543 15.18 -1.56 -18.92
C LEU A 543 16.69 -1.40 -19.20
N PRO A 544 17.20 -0.20 -19.54
CA PRO A 544 18.64 0.01 -19.68
C PRO A 544 19.39 -0.19 -18.35
N MET A 545 20.72 -0.32 -18.40
CA MET A 545 21.55 -0.18 -17.20
C MET A 545 21.36 1.24 -16.64
N GLN A 546 20.82 1.36 -15.43
CA GLN A 546 20.58 2.65 -14.77
C GLN A 546 21.69 3.05 -13.78
N PHE A 547 22.55 2.09 -13.43
CA PHE A 547 23.79 2.25 -12.66
C PHE A 547 24.87 1.28 -13.18
N ASP A 548 26.14 1.56 -12.92
CA ASP A 548 27.25 0.66 -13.25
C ASP A 548 27.28 -0.57 -12.32
N ALA A 549 27.07 -1.74 -12.91
CA ALA A 549 27.16 -3.03 -12.23
C ALA A 549 28.48 -3.77 -12.50
N SER A 550 29.46 -3.12 -13.15
CA SER A 550 30.76 -3.71 -13.47
C SER A 550 31.51 -4.14 -12.22
N GLY A 551 31.85 -5.43 -12.14
CA GLY A 551 32.52 -6.01 -10.97
C GLY A 551 31.65 -6.11 -9.71
N LEU A 552 30.33 -5.92 -9.81
CA LEU A 552 29.41 -6.29 -8.73
C LEU A 552 29.02 -7.77 -8.83
N THR A 553 29.06 -8.49 -7.72
CA THR A 553 28.49 -9.83 -7.61
C THR A 553 27.37 -9.88 -6.56
N ALA A 554 26.43 -10.79 -6.79
CA ALA A 554 25.35 -11.11 -5.87
C ALA A 554 25.57 -12.52 -5.32
N SER A 555 25.96 -12.60 -4.05
CA SER A 555 26.19 -13.84 -3.31
C SER A 555 25.03 -14.14 -2.35
N GLN A 556 24.94 -15.39 -1.89
CA GLN A 556 24.00 -15.79 -0.85
C GLN A 556 24.78 -16.34 0.35
N GLY A 557 24.64 -15.69 1.51
CA GLY A 557 25.17 -16.14 2.79
C GLY A 557 24.10 -16.81 3.66
N GLU A 558 24.52 -17.34 4.81
CA GLU A 558 23.62 -17.99 5.76
C GLU A 558 24.08 -17.81 7.22
N ALA A 559 23.45 -16.87 7.92
CA ALA A 559 23.68 -16.63 9.33
C ALA A 559 23.05 -17.71 10.21
N THR A 560 23.45 -17.75 11.50
CA THR A 560 22.91 -18.69 12.49
C THR A 560 22.23 -17.90 13.61
N SER A 561 20.91 -17.98 13.68
CA SER A 561 20.09 -17.29 14.69
C SER A 561 20.32 -17.83 16.10
N ALA A 562 19.83 -17.11 17.11
CA ALA A 562 20.00 -17.42 18.52
C ALA A 562 19.45 -18.80 18.93
N ASP A 563 18.44 -19.34 18.22
CA ASP A 563 17.90 -20.69 18.41
C ASP A 563 18.52 -21.75 17.47
N GLY A 564 19.61 -21.41 16.77
CA GLY A 564 20.29 -22.26 15.80
C GLY A 564 19.67 -22.28 14.40
N THR A 565 18.56 -21.55 14.18
CA THR A 565 17.90 -21.49 12.86
C THR A 565 18.81 -20.84 11.82
N LYS A 566 18.79 -21.39 10.60
CA LYS A 566 19.64 -20.97 9.50
C LYS A 566 18.96 -19.92 8.61
N ILE A 567 19.47 -18.69 8.65
CA ILE A 567 18.86 -17.49 8.06
C ILE A 567 19.61 -17.11 6.77
N PRO A 568 19.00 -17.27 5.58
CA PRO A 568 19.62 -16.81 4.34
C PRO A 568 19.70 -15.29 4.30
N TYR A 569 20.71 -14.78 3.59
CA TYR A 569 20.74 -13.39 3.15
C TYR A 569 21.41 -13.28 1.78
N PHE A 570 21.03 -12.29 0.99
CA PHE A 570 21.73 -11.93 -0.23
C PHE A 570 22.68 -10.75 0.04
N CYS A 571 23.92 -10.85 -0.44
CA CYS A 571 24.95 -9.82 -0.29
C CYS A 571 25.41 -9.38 -1.69
N VAL A 572 25.24 -8.10 -1.99
CA VAL A 572 25.49 -7.46 -3.29
C VAL A 572 26.55 -6.40 -3.12
N CYS A 573 27.73 -6.60 -3.70
CA CYS A 573 28.89 -5.76 -3.45
C CYS A 573 29.96 -5.94 -4.54
N ARG A 574 31.04 -5.14 -4.51
CA ARG A 574 32.16 -5.27 -5.46
C ARG A 574 33.02 -6.51 -5.14
N ASP A 575 33.46 -7.20 -6.19
CA ASP A 575 34.43 -8.28 -6.08
C ASP A 575 35.75 -7.78 -5.45
N GLY A 576 36.33 -8.59 -4.56
CA GLY A 576 37.59 -8.27 -3.90
C GLY A 576 37.53 -7.22 -2.79
N LEU A 577 36.33 -6.83 -2.33
CA LEU A 577 36.17 -5.89 -1.21
C LEU A 577 36.95 -6.33 0.05
N PRO A 578 37.54 -5.37 0.81
CA PRO A 578 38.25 -5.65 2.05
C PRO A 578 37.42 -6.43 3.07
N ARG A 579 38.09 -7.30 3.83
CA ARG A 579 37.50 -8.09 4.93
C ARG A 579 38.06 -7.68 6.30
N ASP A 580 38.14 -6.37 6.49
CA ASP A 580 38.68 -5.67 7.67
C ASP A 580 37.60 -4.88 8.44
N GLY A 581 36.34 -4.97 8.02
CA GLY A 581 35.22 -4.24 8.61
C GLY A 581 35.07 -2.78 8.17
N SER A 582 35.82 -2.33 7.16
CA SER A 582 35.76 -0.95 6.67
C SER A 582 34.56 -0.63 5.77
N THR A 583 33.99 -1.61 5.06
CA THR A 583 32.99 -1.38 4.01
C THR A 583 31.68 -0.81 4.57
N PRO A 584 31.23 0.38 4.11
CA PRO A 584 29.89 0.89 4.42
C PRO A 584 28.83 -0.10 3.94
N THR A 585 27.99 -0.58 4.84
CA THR A 585 27.03 -1.66 4.55
C THR A 585 25.61 -1.24 4.89
N LEU A 586 24.67 -1.44 3.96
CA LEU A 586 23.25 -1.18 4.14
C LEU A 586 22.50 -2.52 4.17
N LEU A 587 21.98 -2.87 5.34
CA LEU A 587 21.22 -4.09 5.59
C LEU A 587 19.71 -3.80 5.63
N TYR A 588 18.96 -4.48 4.77
CA TYR A 588 17.50 -4.38 4.66
C TYR A 588 16.80 -5.64 5.17
N GLY A 589 15.65 -5.46 5.84
CA GLY A 589 14.80 -6.55 6.32
C GLY A 589 13.32 -6.18 6.39
N TYR A 590 12.45 -7.20 6.39
CA TYR A 590 11.01 -7.03 6.55
C TYR A 590 10.43 -7.92 7.66
N GLY A 591 10.44 -9.25 7.53
CA GLY A 591 10.11 -10.18 8.63
C GLY A 591 8.67 -10.19 9.12
N GLY A 592 7.69 -10.26 8.21
CA GLY A 592 6.28 -10.33 8.57
C GLY A 592 5.38 -10.66 7.38
N PHE A 593 4.11 -10.95 7.70
CA PHE A 593 3.02 -11.13 6.73
C PHE A 593 3.19 -12.20 5.65
N GLU A 594 4.12 -13.15 5.81
CA GLU A 594 4.43 -14.18 4.80
C GLU A 594 4.95 -13.55 3.48
N ILE A 595 5.58 -12.37 3.55
CA ILE A 595 6.17 -11.67 2.40
C ILE A 595 7.63 -12.11 2.21
N SER A 596 7.97 -12.64 1.04
CA SER A 596 9.31 -13.13 0.69
C SER A 596 10.18 -12.02 0.09
N MET A 597 11.36 -11.79 0.64
CA MET A 597 12.35 -10.84 0.08
C MET A 597 13.20 -11.50 -1.01
N THR A 598 12.65 -11.61 -2.22
CA THR A 598 13.33 -12.18 -3.40
C THR A 598 14.33 -11.21 -4.05
N PRO A 599 15.33 -11.70 -4.81
CA PRO A 599 16.23 -10.87 -5.60
C PRO A 599 15.51 -9.94 -6.59
N GLY A 600 16.10 -8.78 -6.89
CA GLY A 600 15.59 -7.85 -7.89
C GLY A 600 16.45 -6.60 -8.10
N TYR A 601 16.30 -5.97 -9.26
CA TYR A 601 17.07 -4.78 -9.64
C TYR A 601 16.54 -3.54 -8.90
N THR A 602 17.41 -2.81 -8.21
CA THR A 602 17.04 -1.65 -7.37
C THR A 602 17.86 -0.41 -7.76
N PRO A 603 17.49 0.29 -8.87
CA PRO A 603 18.30 1.35 -9.48
C PRO A 603 18.84 2.42 -8.52
N LEU A 604 18.00 2.88 -7.58
CA LEU A 604 18.35 3.95 -6.64
C LEU A 604 19.36 3.51 -5.56
N ILE A 605 19.34 2.22 -5.18
CA ILE A 605 20.37 1.60 -4.33
C ILE A 605 21.65 1.36 -5.15
N GLY A 606 21.49 1.01 -6.43
CA GLY A 606 22.59 0.97 -7.40
C GLY A 606 23.40 2.26 -7.44
N THR A 607 22.77 3.37 -7.84
CA THR A 607 23.45 4.67 -7.93
C THR A 607 23.82 5.26 -6.58
N GLY A 608 22.93 5.17 -5.58
CA GLY A 608 23.12 5.81 -4.28
C GLY A 608 24.05 5.05 -3.33
N TRP A 609 24.30 3.75 -3.55
CA TRP A 609 25.05 2.91 -2.62
C TRP A 609 26.13 2.06 -3.30
N LEU A 610 25.77 1.27 -4.32
CA LEU A 610 26.68 0.28 -4.92
C LEU A 610 27.76 0.94 -5.80
N GLU A 611 27.42 1.95 -6.61
CA GLU A 611 28.40 2.72 -7.40
C GLU A 611 29.45 3.39 -6.50
N ARG A 612 29.01 3.91 -5.34
CA ARG A 612 29.84 4.51 -4.29
C ARG A 612 30.65 3.49 -3.48
N GLY A 613 30.58 2.19 -3.81
CA GLY A 613 31.38 1.13 -3.20
C GLY A 613 30.80 0.54 -1.91
N GLY A 614 29.58 0.92 -1.52
CA GLY A 614 28.88 0.31 -0.41
C GLY A 614 28.44 -1.12 -0.70
N CYS A 615 28.27 -1.91 0.36
CA CYS A 615 27.70 -3.26 0.31
C CYS A 615 26.19 -3.20 0.61
N TYR A 616 25.34 -3.84 -0.20
CA TYR A 616 23.90 -3.95 0.08
C TYR A 616 23.52 -5.37 0.45
N VAL A 617 22.77 -5.54 1.53
CA VAL A 617 22.38 -6.85 2.06
C VAL A 617 20.87 -6.93 2.28
N VAL A 618 20.27 -8.05 1.90
CA VAL A 618 18.83 -8.35 2.10
C VAL A 618 18.70 -9.63 2.93
N ALA A 619 18.11 -9.52 4.13
CA ALA A 619 17.97 -10.64 5.06
C ALA A 619 16.59 -11.33 4.97
N ASN A 620 16.60 -12.66 4.80
CA ASN A 620 15.40 -13.50 4.67
C ASN A 620 14.94 -14.07 6.03
N ILE A 621 14.74 -13.16 6.99
CA ILE A 621 14.38 -13.45 8.39
C ILE A 621 13.00 -14.11 8.54
N ARG A 622 12.77 -14.83 9.64
CA ARG A 622 11.45 -15.41 9.96
C ARG A 622 10.38 -14.33 10.08
N GLY A 623 9.13 -14.74 9.87
CA GLY A 623 8.05 -13.81 9.56
C GLY A 623 7.89 -13.56 8.06
N GLY A 624 8.96 -13.67 7.26
CA GLY A 624 8.87 -13.68 5.81
C GLY A 624 8.21 -14.95 5.23
N GLY A 625 8.05 -14.99 3.91
CA GLY A 625 7.43 -16.10 3.18
C GLY A 625 8.42 -17.09 2.55
N GLU A 626 9.73 -16.92 2.75
CA GLU A 626 10.78 -17.58 1.95
C GLU A 626 10.77 -19.11 2.05
N PHE A 627 10.45 -19.65 3.22
CA PHE A 627 10.18 -21.08 3.43
C PHE A 627 8.69 -21.35 3.74
N GLY A 628 7.82 -20.59 3.07
CA GLY A 628 6.37 -20.72 3.09
C GLY A 628 5.72 -20.36 4.44
N PRO A 629 4.47 -20.80 4.66
CA PRO A 629 3.70 -20.44 5.85
C PRO A 629 4.36 -20.79 7.17
N ALA A 630 5.20 -21.82 7.22
CA ALA A 630 5.91 -22.25 8.42
C ALA A 630 6.98 -21.23 8.85
N TRP A 631 7.66 -20.59 7.89
CA TRP A 631 8.64 -19.52 8.13
C TRP A 631 8.00 -18.29 8.75
N HIS A 632 6.81 -17.94 8.27
CA HIS A 632 6.01 -16.86 8.84
C HIS A 632 5.51 -17.20 10.24
N GLN A 633 4.87 -18.35 10.42
CA GLN A 633 4.30 -18.78 11.70
C GLN A 633 5.35 -18.92 12.81
N ALA A 634 6.61 -19.22 12.47
CA ALA A 634 7.70 -19.30 13.43
C ALA A 634 7.99 -17.99 14.21
N ALA A 635 7.51 -16.83 13.71
CA ALA A 635 7.68 -15.52 14.34
C ALA A 635 6.35 -14.77 14.59
N LEU A 636 5.20 -15.46 14.64
CA LEU A 636 3.92 -14.82 14.97
C LEU A 636 3.81 -14.43 16.46
N ARG A 637 3.13 -13.32 16.74
CA ARG A 637 2.67 -12.92 18.08
C ARG A 637 3.76 -13.01 19.16
N GLU A 638 3.62 -13.89 20.14
CA GLU A 638 4.59 -14.09 21.24
C GLU A 638 5.96 -14.60 20.79
N ASN A 639 6.05 -15.13 19.57
CA ASN A 639 7.29 -15.56 18.93
C ASN A 639 8.00 -14.44 18.13
N ARG A 640 7.44 -13.21 18.05
CA ARG A 640 7.93 -12.12 17.18
C ARG A 640 9.41 -11.79 17.38
N GLN A 641 9.93 -11.95 18.59
CA GLN A 641 11.35 -11.74 18.91
C GLN A 641 12.30 -12.51 17.97
N LYS A 642 11.92 -13.70 17.49
CA LYS A 642 12.75 -14.50 16.56
C LYS A 642 13.06 -13.77 15.26
N ALA A 643 12.15 -12.94 14.74
CA ALA A 643 12.43 -12.15 13.54
C ALA A 643 13.50 -11.07 13.80
N TYR A 644 13.55 -10.55 15.03
CA TYR A 644 14.55 -9.59 15.48
C TYR A 644 15.89 -10.28 15.74
N ASP A 645 15.88 -11.44 16.41
CA ASP A 645 17.07 -12.28 16.65
C ASP A 645 17.71 -12.75 15.33
N ASP A 646 16.90 -13.09 14.32
CA ASP A 646 17.36 -13.45 12.98
C ASP A 646 18.07 -12.29 12.27
N PHE A 647 17.57 -11.06 12.43
CA PHE A 647 18.15 -9.87 11.81
C PHE A 647 19.45 -9.46 12.51
N VAL A 648 19.48 -9.54 13.84
CA VAL A 648 20.70 -9.41 14.65
C VAL A 648 21.75 -10.43 14.21
N ALA A 649 21.37 -11.70 14.02
CA ALA A 649 22.31 -12.74 13.60
C ALA A 649 22.91 -12.48 12.21
N VAL A 650 22.14 -11.92 11.26
CA VAL A 650 22.71 -11.49 9.96
C VAL A 650 23.66 -10.31 10.14
N ALA A 651 23.32 -9.32 10.95
CA ALA A 651 24.20 -8.19 11.26
C ALA A 651 25.52 -8.64 11.93
N GLU A 652 25.46 -9.56 12.89
CA GLU A 652 26.62 -10.12 13.57
C GLU A 652 27.48 -10.99 12.63
N ASP A 653 26.88 -11.75 11.70
CA ASP A 653 27.60 -12.53 10.69
C ASP A 653 28.34 -11.63 9.68
N LEU A 654 27.75 -10.49 9.28
CA LEU A 654 28.42 -9.49 8.43
C LEU A 654 29.62 -8.82 9.15
N VAL A 655 29.50 -8.57 10.45
CA VAL A 655 30.61 -8.03 11.26
C VAL A 655 31.70 -9.10 11.49
N ALA A 656 31.32 -10.31 11.87
CA ALA A 656 32.26 -11.40 12.14
C ALA A 656 32.99 -11.91 10.89
N SER A 657 32.36 -11.81 9.71
CA SER A 657 32.98 -12.12 8.40
C SER A 657 33.76 -10.95 7.78
N GLY A 658 33.93 -9.86 8.54
CA GLY A 658 34.75 -8.70 8.17
C GLY A 658 34.19 -7.84 7.03
N VAL A 659 32.93 -8.05 6.61
CA VAL A 659 32.31 -7.18 5.58
C VAL A 659 32.25 -5.75 6.08
N THR A 660 31.79 -5.58 7.32
CA THR A 660 31.50 -4.29 7.97
C THR A 660 31.92 -4.32 9.43
N SER A 661 31.85 -3.18 10.08
CA SER A 661 31.88 -3.02 11.53
C SER A 661 30.58 -2.33 11.99
N PRO A 662 30.21 -2.34 13.28
CA PRO A 662 28.96 -1.73 13.75
C PRO A 662 28.79 -0.27 13.29
N GLY A 663 29.83 0.57 13.46
CA GLY A 663 29.85 1.96 13.01
C GLY A 663 29.83 2.18 11.49
N ARG A 664 29.96 1.12 10.68
CA ARG A 664 29.83 1.13 9.21
C ARG A 664 28.54 0.45 8.72
N LEU A 665 27.76 -0.15 9.62
CA LEU A 665 26.52 -0.86 9.31
C LEU A 665 25.30 0.04 9.52
N GLY A 666 24.67 0.45 8.43
CA GLY A 666 23.34 1.06 8.41
C GLY A 666 22.25 0.02 8.22
N ILE A 667 21.10 0.23 8.85
CA ILE A 667 19.91 -0.63 8.69
C ILE A 667 18.70 0.16 8.17
N ARG A 668 17.88 -0.48 7.33
CA ARG A 668 16.66 0.11 6.78
C ARG A 668 15.50 -0.88 6.76
N GLY A 669 14.30 -0.39 7.09
CA GLY A 669 13.06 -1.17 7.02
C GLY A 669 11.82 -0.27 7.02
N GLY A 670 10.77 -0.71 6.32
CA GLY A 670 9.50 0.02 6.20
C GLY A 670 8.29 -0.79 6.66
N SER A 671 7.26 -0.14 7.20
CA SER A 671 6.02 -0.80 7.68
C SER A 671 6.31 -1.80 8.81
N ASN A 672 6.10 -3.11 8.62
CA ASN A 672 6.61 -4.15 9.54
C ASN A 672 8.14 -4.09 9.70
N GLY A 673 8.86 -3.78 8.60
CA GLY A 673 10.29 -3.49 8.66
C GLY A 673 10.61 -2.25 9.50
N GLY A 674 9.68 -1.31 9.64
CA GLY A 674 9.81 -0.16 10.55
C GLY A 674 9.67 -0.54 12.03
N LEU A 675 8.78 -1.47 12.36
CA LEU A 675 8.71 -2.11 13.69
C LEU A 675 10.01 -2.88 14.02
N LEU A 676 10.59 -3.56 13.03
CA LEU A 676 11.92 -4.17 13.11
C LEU A 676 13.01 -3.11 13.37
N MET A 677 13.06 -2.00 12.62
CA MET A 677 14.02 -0.91 12.85
C MET A 677 13.89 -0.30 14.26
N GLY A 678 12.67 -0.07 14.74
CA GLY A 678 12.41 0.39 16.09
C GLY A 678 12.89 -0.60 17.16
N ASN A 679 12.76 -1.91 16.92
CA ASN A 679 13.31 -2.93 17.80
C ASN A 679 14.84 -2.99 17.75
N MET A 680 15.46 -2.84 16.57
CA MET A 680 16.92 -2.80 16.46
C MET A 680 17.54 -1.60 17.18
N LEU A 681 16.94 -0.41 17.01
CA LEU A 681 17.34 0.80 17.74
C LEU A 681 17.27 0.60 19.26
N VAL A 682 16.20 -0.01 19.76
CA VAL A 682 15.93 -0.15 21.21
C VAL A 682 16.68 -1.33 21.84
N GLN A 683 16.77 -2.47 21.17
CA GLN A 683 17.34 -3.71 21.73
C GLN A 683 18.84 -3.86 21.49
N ARG A 684 19.36 -3.40 20.35
CA ARG A 684 20.78 -3.54 19.94
C ARG A 684 21.37 -2.23 19.37
N PRO A 685 21.32 -1.10 20.11
CA PRO A 685 21.95 0.16 19.68
C PRO A 685 23.47 0.07 19.53
N ASP A 686 24.10 -0.97 20.09
CA ASP A 686 25.53 -1.28 19.98
C ASP A 686 25.97 -1.79 18.59
N LEU A 687 25.03 -2.34 17.81
CA LEU A 687 25.33 -3.14 16.61
C LEU A 687 25.25 -2.34 15.30
N PHE A 688 24.73 -1.12 15.33
CA PHE A 688 24.39 -0.33 14.13
C PHE A 688 24.88 1.11 14.22
N GLY A 689 25.47 1.62 13.14
CA GLY A 689 25.93 3.00 13.04
C GLY A 689 24.84 3.99 12.63
N ALA A 690 23.78 3.52 11.94
CA ALA A 690 22.65 4.34 11.53
C ALA A 690 21.37 3.51 11.33
N VAL A 691 20.21 4.12 11.60
CA VAL A 691 18.88 3.48 11.46
C VAL A 691 17.97 4.32 10.59
N VAL A 692 17.39 3.73 9.52
CA VAL A 692 16.40 4.36 8.64
C VAL A 692 15.05 3.66 8.82
N CYS A 693 14.15 4.29 9.58
CA CYS A 693 12.84 3.76 9.94
C CYS A 693 11.74 4.44 9.09
N ALA A 694 10.94 3.66 8.34
CA ALA A 694 9.96 4.18 7.39
C ALA A 694 8.53 3.68 7.64
N VAL A 695 7.54 4.58 7.56
CA VAL A 695 6.10 4.36 7.77
C VAL A 695 5.79 3.31 8.86
N PRO A 696 6.34 3.46 10.08
CA PRO A 696 6.51 2.35 11.01
C PRO A 696 5.34 2.20 11.98
N LEU A 697 5.22 1.01 12.57
CA LEU A 697 4.26 0.70 13.63
C LEU A 697 5.05 0.52 14.94
N LEU A 698 5.04 1.51 15.84
CA LEU A 698 5.96 1.58 16.99
C LEU A 698 5.28 1.61 18.37
N ASP A 699 3.98 1.92 18.43
CA ASP A 699 3.18 1.85 19.65
C ASP A 699 2.32 0.59 19.59
N MET A 700 2.85 -0.52 20.11
CA MET A 700 2.13 -1.79 20.16
C MET A 700 0.97 -1.81 21.17
N LYS A 701 0.72 -0.73 21.94
CA LYS A 701 -0.46 -0.63 22.82
C LYS A 701 -1.64 0.02 22.10
N ARG A 702 -1.39 1.02 21.24
CA ARG A 702 -2.44 1.75 20.49
C ARG A 702 -2.69 1.23 19.09
N TYR A 703 -1.79 0.45 18.48
CA TYR A 703 -1.88 0.13 17.05
C TYR A 703 -3.26 -0.42 16.61
N SER A 704 -3.91 -1.28 17.41
CA SER A 704 -5.22 -1.84 17.09
C SER A 704 -6.36 -0.81 17.02
N HIS A 705 -6.21 0.32 17.72
CA HIS A 705 -7.15 1.43 17.77
C HIS A 705 -6.95 2.44 16.63
N LEU A 706 -5.89 2.31 15.85
CA LEU A 706 -5.53 3.24 14.78
C LEU A 706 -5.89 2.65 13.41
N LEU A 707 -6.95 3.20 12.81
CA LEU A 707 -7.41 2.93 11.44
C LEU A 707 -7.56 1.44 11.10
N ALA A 708 -6.63 0.87 10.33
CA ALA A 708 -6.69 -0.52 9.89
C ALA A 708 -6.02 -1.49 10.88
N GLY A 709 -5.45 -1.00 11.99
CA GLY A 709 -4.53 -1.77 12.82
C GLY A 709 -5.16 -2.98 13.53
N ALA A 710 -6.46 -2.95 13.82
CA ALA A 710 -7.21 -4.13 14.28
C ALA A 710 -7.03 -5.34 13.35
N SER A 711 -6.81 -5.12 12.05
CA SER A 711 -6.60 -6.22 11.09
C SER A 711 -5.32 -7.03 11.31
N TRP A 712 -4.35 -6.52 12.08
CA TRP A 712 -3.08 -7.19 12.36
C TRP A 712 -3.02 -7.87 13.74
N MET A 713 -4.14 -7.99 14.45
CA MET A 713 -4.19 -8.73 15.73
C MET A 713 -3.81 -10.22 15.60
N ALA A 714 -3.94 -10.80 14.41
CA ALA A 714 -3.44 -12.15 14.10
C ALA A 714 -1.94 -12.20 13.75
N GLU A 715 -1.30 -11.07 13.47
CA GLU A 715 0.15 -10.93 13.25
C GLU A 715 0.89 -10.68 14.57
N TYR A 716 0.40 -9.72 15.35
CA TYR A 716 1.07 -9.20 16.55
C TYR A 716 0.43 -9.63 17.86
N GLY A 717 -0.91 -9.71 17.96
CA GLY A 717 -1.66 -9.94 19.21
C GLY A 717 -2.51 -8.73 19.62
N ASN A 718 -3.62 -8.95 20.33
CA ASN A 718 -4.56 -7.89 20.72
C ASN A 718 -4.08 -7.17 22.01
N PRO A 719 -3.70 -5.88 21.95
CA PRO A 719 -3.11 -5.19 23.10
C PRO A 719 -4.07 -4.95 24.28
N ASP A 720 -5.37 -5.24 24.14
CA ASP A 720 -6.37 -5.12 25.21
C ASP A 720 -6.71 -6.46 25.87
N THR A 721 -6.02 -7.54 25.49
CA THR A 721 -6.07 -8.84 26.16
C THR A 721 -4.77 -9.13 26.91
N GLU A 722 -4.64 -10.35 27.43
CA GLU A 722 -3.39 -10.88 27.98
C GLU A 722 -2.22 -10.90 27.00
N ASP A 723 -2.44 -10.74 25.68
CA ASP A 723 -1.37 -10.58 24.69
C ASP A 723 -0.45 -9.38 25.00
N TRP A 724 -0.96 -8.36 25.71
CA TRP A 724 -0.16 -7.24 26.19
C TRP A 724 1.08 -7.70 26.98
N GLN A 725 0.98 -8.82 27.71
CA GLN A 725 2.09 -9.38 28.49
C GLN A 725 3.34 -9.67 27.65
N PHE A 726 3.19 -9.99 26.36
CA PHE A 726 4.31 -10.21 25.45
C PHE A 726 4.51 -9.05 24.46
N LEU A 727 3.45 -8.38 23.99
CA LEU A 727 3.55 -7.17 23.14
C LEU A 727 4.42 -6.10 23.81
N GLN A 728 4.21 -5.87 25.11
CA GLN A 728 4.97 -4.88 25.86
C GLN A 728 6.48 -5.14 25.83
N LYS A 729 6.93 -6.40 25.67
CA LYS A 729 8.35 -6.78 25.71
C LYS A 729 9.13 -6.34 24.47
N TYR A 730 8.44 -6.13 23.34
CA TYR A 730 9.05 -5.71 22.08
C TYR A 730 8.48 -4.40 21.51
N SER A 731 7.55 -3.75 22.21
CA SER A 731 6.98 -2.47 21.80
C SER A 731 8.02 -1.35 21.87
N PRO A 732 8.54 -0.79 20.75
CA PRO A 732 9.66 0.14 20.81
C PRO A 732 9.35 1.38 21.66
N TYR A 733 8.16 1.96 21.50
CA TYR A 733 7.70 3.14 22.22
C TYR A 733 7.63 2.98 23.76
N HIS A 734 7.62 1.73 24.26
CA HIS A 734 7.53 1.39 25.68
C HIS A 734 8.84 0.82 26.26
N ASN A 735 9.87 0.61 25.44
CA ASN A 735 11.17 0.08 25.91
C ASN A 735 12.34 1.06 25.64
N LEU A 736 12.03 2.30 25.22
CA LEU A 736 12.98 3.42 25.15
C LEU A 736 13.61 3.69 26.52
N ASP A 737 14.94 3.67 26.63
CA ASP A 737 15.68 3.90 27.88
C ASP A 737 16.30 5.32 27.89
N PRO A 738 15.93 6.20 28.85
CA PRO A 738 16.56 7.51 29.02
C PRO A 738 18.08 7.45 29.23
N ASN A 739 18.60 6.32 29.71
CA ASN A 739 20.02 6.10 29.99
C ASN A 739 20.80 5.54 28.79
N ALA A 740 20.10 5.05 27.75
CA ALA A 740 20.75 4.50 26.56
C ALA A 740 21.31 5.60 25.65
N SER A 741 22.42 5.27 24.96
CA SER A 741 22.90 6.01 23.79
C SER A 741 22.37 5.32 22.55
N TYR A 742 21.62 6.05 21.72
CA TYR A 742 21.06 5.54 20.47
C TYR A 742 21.89 6.00 19.26
N PRO A 743 22.13 5.13 18.27
CA PRO A 743 22.74 5.54 17.01
C PRO A 743 21.80 6.49 16.24
N PRO A 744 22.34 7.33 15.33
CA PRO A 744 21.54 8.23 14.52
C PRO A 744 20.35 7.56 13.84
N LEU A 745 19.19 8.19 13.98
CA LEU A 745 17.90 7.71 13.49
C LEU A 745 17.33 8.71 12.48
N LEU A 746 17.05 8.24 11.26
CA LEU A 746 16.17 8.93 10.33
C LEU A 746 14.79 8.26 10.33
N MET A 747 13.78 9.03 10.72
CA MET A 747 12.36 8.65 10.71
C MET A 747 11.68 9.23 9.47
N THR A 748 10.91 8.41 8.74
CA THR A 748 10.17 8.86 7.54
C THR A 748 8.72 8.36 7.54
N THR A 749 7.76 9.21 7.14
CA THR A 749 6.32 8.84 7.09
C THR A 749 5.51 9.74 6.12
N SER A 750 4.19 9.58 6.06
CA SER A 750 3.27 10.45 5.29
C SER A 750 2.05 10.87 6.11
N THR A 751 1.64 12.14 6.02
CA THR A 751 0.41 12.68 6.63
C THR A 751 -0.84 11.92 6.17
N LYS A 752 -0.82 11.38 4.95
CA LYS A 752 -1.94 10.66 4.31
C LYS A 752 -1.89 9.15 4.51
N ASP A 753 -0.96 8.61 5.30
CA ASP A 753 -0.89 7.17 5.60
C ASP A 753 -2.09 6.74 6.44
N ASP A 754 -3.17 6.36 5.75
CA ASP A 754 -4.37 5.79 6.34
C ASP A 754 -4.30 4.25 6.49
N ARG A 755 -3.11 3.65 6.33
CA ARG A 755 -2.85 2.24 6.65
C ARG A 755 -2.37 2.11 8.08
N VAL A 756 -1.16 2.58 8.37
CA VAL A 756 -0.44 2.42 9.65
C VAL A 756 -0.63 3.61 10.58
N HIS A 757 -1.03 4.78 10.06
CA HIS A 757 -1.19 6.04 10.79
C HIS A 757 0.16 6.70 11.21
N PRO A 758 0.44 7.95 10.78
CA PRO A 758 1.75 8.58 11.00
C PRO A 758 2.05 8.87 12.48
N TYR A 759 1.05 8.85 13.37
CA TYR A 759 1.22 8.98 14.82
C TYR A 759 2.38 8.14 15.37
N HIS A 760 2.51 6.87 14.93
CA HIS A 760 3.57 5.97 15.42
C HIS A 760 4.99 6.52 15.21
N ALA A 761 5.24 7.25 14.13
CA ALA A 761 6.50 7.95 13.92
C ALA A 761 6.57 9.25 14.75
N ARG A 762 5.47 10.01 14.77
CA ARG A 762 5.35 11.31 15.46
C ARG A 762 5.59 11.20 16.96
N CYS A 763 4.88 10.32 17.67
CA CYS A 763 5.01 10.14 19.12
C CYS A 763 6.37 9.55 19.52
N PHE A 764 6.90 8.60 18.74
CA PHE A 764 8.21 8.00 19.01
C PHE A 764 9.35 9.03 18.94
N VAL A 765 9.33 9.91 17.93
CA VAL A 765 10.28 11.03 17.82
C VAL A 765 10.04 12.10 18.88
N LYS A 766 8.77 12.42 19.22
CA LYS A 766 8.44 13.35 20.30
C LYS A 766 9.00 12.87 21.66
N ARG A 767 8.85 11.58 21.98
CA ARG A 767 9.38 10.96 23.21
C ARG A 767 10.90 10.97 23.24
N LEU A 768 11.57 10.63 22.13
CA LEU A 768 13.04 10.75 22.02
C LEU A 768 13.54 12.19 22.25
N GLN A 769 12.80 13.20 21.77
CA GLN A 769 13.13 14.62 22.01
C GLN A 769 12.96 15.01 23.49
N GLU A 770 11.88 14.57 24.14
CA GLU A 770 11.63 14.80 25.58
C GLU A 770 12.65 14.09 26.48
N MET A 771 13.18 12.93 26.04
CA MET A 771 14.27 12.21 26.69
C MET A 771 15.67 12.85 26.48
N GLY A 772 15.76 14.01 25.83
CA GLY A 772 17.04 14.65 25.51
C GLY A 772 17.88 13.88 24.48
N LYS A 773 17.27 13.02 23.65
CA LYS A 773 17.93 12.24 22.58
C LYS A 773 17.73 12.85 21.19
N GLY A 774 17.11 14.03 21.11
CA GLY A 774 16.66 14.64 19.85
C GLY A 774 17.78 14.96 18.84
N ASP A 775 19.02 15.17 19.29
CA ASP A 775 20.11 15.66 18.43
C ASP A 775 20.59 14.63 17.40
N ASN A 776 20.51 13.34 17.74
CA ASN A 776 20.77 12.24 16.81
C ASN A 776 19.50 11.78 16.04
N VAL A 777 18.38 12.51 16.15
CA VAL A 777 17.09 12.13 15.55
C VAL A 777 16.68 13.11 14.45
N PHE A 778 16.53 12.57 13.25
CA PHE A 778 16.07 13.22 12.04
C PHE A 778 14.66 12.71 11.71
N TYR A 779 13.80 13.58 11.17
CA TYR A 779 12.41 13.26 10.86
C TYR A 779 11.95 13.97 9.60
N PHE A 780 11.27 13.25 8.71
CA PHE A 780 10.62 13.83 7.53
C PHE A 780 9.26 13.17 7.25
N GLU A 781 8.20 13.98 7.19
CA GLU A 781 6.86 13.55 6.78
C GLU A 781 6.42 14.23 5.48
N ASN A 782 6.06 13.44 4.48
CA ASN A 782 5.45 13.91 3.24
C ASN A 782 3.95 14.20 3.43
N ILE A 783 3.45 15.28 2.84
CA ILE A 783 2.02 15.66 2.97
C ILE A 783 1.10 14.73 2.15
N GLU A 784 1.58 14.18 1.03
CA GLU A 784 0.87 13.20 0.20
C GLU A 784 1.54 11.82 0.25
N GLY A 785 0.96 10.83 -0.44
CA GLY A 785 1.62 9.56 -0.78
C GLY A 785 1.12 8.33 -0.02
N GLY A 786 0.37 8.52 1.06
CA GLY A 786 -0.19 7.42 1.84
C GLY A 786 0.89 6.49 2.40
N HIS A 787 0.55 5.22 2.57
CA HIS A 787 1.51 4.20 3.05
C HIS A 787 2.69 3.93 2.10
N GLY A 788 2.66 4.46 0.87
CA GLY A 788 3.80 4.45 -0.04
C GLY A 788 4.88 5.48 0.31
N GLY A 789 4.57 6.45 1.18
CA GLY A 789 5.47 7.54 1.59
C GLY A 789 5.69 8.64 0.54
N ALA A 790 5.22 8.45 -0.70
CA ALA A 790 5.33 9.40 -1.81
C ALA A 790 4.17 9.21 -2.81
N ALA A 791 3.64 10.31 -3.35
CA ALA A 791 2.57 10.29 -4.36
C ALA A 791 3.08 10.38 -5.81
N ASP A 792 4.34 10.79 -6.01
CA ASP A 792 4.94 11.05 -7.33
C ASP A 792 6.46 10.72 -7.34
N ALA A 793 7.09 10.89 -8.50
CA ALA A 793 8.51 10.64 -8.71
C ALA A 793 9.44 11.60 -7.93
N LYS A 794 9.03 12.84 -7.68
CA LYS A 794 9.82 13.89 -7.03
C LYS A 794 9.87 13.66 -5.52
N GLN A 795 8.72 13.36 -4.91
CA GLN A 795 8.63 12.90 -3.53
C GLN A 795 9.43 11.60 -3.30
N SER A 796 9.39 10.67 -4.26
CA SER A 796 10.13 9.41 -4.21
C SER A 796 11.65 9.62 -4.31
N ALA A 797 12.11 10.51 -5.20
CA ALA A 797 13.51 10.90 -5.33
C ALA A 797 14.01 11.64 -4.08
N TYR A 798 13.20 12.53 -3.51
CA TYR A 798 13.51 13.31 -2.31
C TYR A 798 13.78 12.40 -1.11
N VAL A 799 12.80 11.57 -0.73
CA VAL A 799 12.93 10.66 0.41
C VAL A 799 14.08 9.67 0.21
N THR A 800 14.31 9.21 -1.04
CA THR A 800 15.40 8.28 -1.32
C THR A 800 16.77 8.91 -1.18
N SER A 801 16.96 10.12 -1.71
CA SER A 801 18.23 10.85 -1.57
C SER A 801 18.47 11.23 -0.12
N LEU A 802 17.44 11.70 0.59
CA LEU A 802 17.51 12.03 2.02
C LEU A 802 18.05 10.87 2.86
N TYR A 803 17.52 9.64 2.70
CA TYR A 803 18.00 8.52 3.51
C TYR A 803 19.36 7.99 3.10
N ILE A 804 19.74 8.10 1.83
CA ILE A 804 21.06 7.67 1.34
C ILE A 804 22.14 8.67 1.76
N ASP A 805 21.92 9.97 1.57
CA ASP A 805 22.87 11.01 1.95
C ASP A 805 23.02 11.09 3.49
N PHE A 806 21.94 10.84 4.26
CA PHE A 806 22.01 10.58 5.71
C PHE A 806 22.92 9.39 6.05
N LEU A 807 22.72 8.22 5.41
CA LEU A 807 23.53 7.03 5.67
C LEU A 807 25.01 7.26 5.37
N TRP A 808 25.34 7.93 4.25
CA TRP A 808 26.72 8.27 3.93
C TRP A 808 27.32 9.27 4.92
N LYS A 809 26.58 10.32 5.31
CA LYS A 809 27.05 11.32 6.28
C LYS A 809 27.37 10.72 7.65
N VAL A 810 26.56 9.76 8.11
CA VAL A 810 26.75 9.11 9.43
C VAL A 810 27.80 7.99 9.38
N LEU A 811 27.78 7.14 8.35
CA LEU A 811 28.64 5.96 8.28
C LEU A 811 30.00 6.24 7.66
N CYS A 812 30.19 7.39 6.99
CA CYS A 812 31.44 7.81 6.35
C CYS A 812 31.82 9.27 6.68
N PRO A 813 31.94 9.67 7.97
CA PRO A 813 32.17 11.05 8.38
C PRO A 813 33.59 11.59 8.08
N ALA A 814 34.40 10.84 7.32
CA ALA A 814 35.78 11.17 6.97
C ALA A 814 36.02 11.30 5.45
N ASP A 815 35.01 11.06 4.61
CA ASP A 815 35.09 11.37 3.18
C ASP A 815 34.82 12.87 2.95
N PRO A 816 35.74 13.63 2.33
CA PRO A 816 35.44 14.97 1.84
C PRO A 816 34.44 14.90 0.67
N ASP A 817 33.77 16.02 0.41
CA ASP A 817 32.77 16.18 -0.66
C ASP A 817 33.25 15.58 -2.01
N PRO A 818 32.50 14.62 -2.62
CA PRO A 818 32.86 14.00 -3.90
C PRO A 818 32.93 14.99 -5.08
N ALA A 819 32.53 16.26 -4.91
CA ALA A 819 32.75 17.31 -5.90
C ALA A 819 34.20 17.86 -5.99
N SER A 820 35.10 17.53 -5.05
CA SER A 820 36.43 18.16 -4.93
C SER A 820 37.61 17.31 -5.43
N PRO A 821 38.26 17.65 -6.57
CA PRO A 821 39.40 16.90 -7.10
C PRO A 821 40.73 17.23 -6.40
N GLY A 822 41.07 16.48 -5.35
CA GLY A 822 42.44 16.08 -4.99
C GLY A 822 43.43 17.17 -4.52
N ALA A 823 43.64 17.24 -3.20
CA ALA A 823 44.85 17.80 -2.58
C ALA A 823 45.36 16.84 -1.47
N PRO A 824 46.68 16.70 -1.26
CA PRO A 824 47.23 15.77 -0.27
C PRO A 824 47.05 16.27 1.17
N ALA A 825 46.99 15.34 2.12
CA ALA A 825 46.70 15.62 3.52
C ALA A 825 47.78 16.48 4.23
N GLY A 826 47.33 17.44 5.04
CA GLY A 826 48.09 18.12 6.09
C GLY A 826 47.63 17.67 7.47
N GLU A 827 48.51 17.73 8.47
CA GLU A 827 48.29 17.10 9.78
C GLU A 827 47.46 17.96 10.75
N GLY A 828 46.59 17.29 11.52
CA GLY A 828 46.20 17.70 12.88
C GLY A 828 45.06 18.72 13.02
N SER A 829 43.93 18.26 13.59
CA SER A 829 42.93 19.12 14.27
C SER A 829 42.19 18.29 15.34
N PRO A 830 41.79 18.89 16.49
CA PRO A 830 41.23 18.17 17.64
C PRO A 830 39.72 17.89 17.51
N GLY A 831 39.18 17.11 18.47
CA GLY A 831 37.85 16.53 18.46
C GLY A 831 36.66 17.46 18.76
N LEU A 832 35.46 16.91 18.62
CA LEU A 832 34.18 17.63 18.43
C LEU A 832 33.59 18.37 19.66
N GLU A 833 34.29 18.43 20.79
CA GLU A 833 33.72 18.93 22.06
C GLU A 833 33.80 20.47 22.23
N ALA A 834 34.55 21.18 21.39
CA ALA A 834 34.94 22.58 21.60
C ALA A 834 34.02 23.67 20.98
N ILE A 835 32.82 23.32 20.50
CA ILE A 835 31.97 24.24 19.69
C ILE A 835 30.86 24.94 20.51
N TYR A 836 30.63 24.56 21.77
CA TYR A 836 29.38 24.90 22.49
C TYR A 836 29.42 26.04 23.53
N GLU A 837 30.53 26.77 23.72
CA GLU A 837 30.60 27.86 24.74
C GLU A 837 30.66 29.32 24.20
N GLU A 838 30.99 29.58 22.93
CA GLU A 838 31.14 30.96 22.41
C GLU A 838 29.91 31.52 21.65
N ALA A 839 28.72 30.92 21.82
CA ALA A 839 27.46 31.47 21.30
C ALA A 839 26.80 32.52 22.24
N GLY A 840 27.49 32.90 23.34
CA GLY A 840 26.86 33.52 24.52
C GLY A 840 27.34 34.93 24.93
N GLN A 841 28.24 35.59 24.19
CA GLN A 841 28.70 36.96 24.51
C GLN A 841 29.55 37.60 23.38
N ALA A 842 28.94 38.46 22.54
CA ALA A 842 29.62 39.57 21.82
C ALA A 842 28.63 40.32 20.93
N ALA A 843 28.05 41.43 21.42
CA ALA A 843 27.19 42.29 20.62
C ALA A 843 27.49 43.78 20.86
N GLU A 844 28.72 44.23 20.54
CA GLU A 844 29.00 45.66 20.25
C GLU A 844 30.40 45.89 19.63
N LEU A 845 30.52 46.99 18.86
CA LEU A 845 31.73 47.71 18.42
C LEU A 845 32.77 47.05 17.45
N GLY A 846 32.96 47.69 16.29
CA GLY A 846 34.31 48.05 15.79
C GLY A 846 34.79 47.46 14.45
N HIS A 847 35.08 48.33 13.47
CA HIS A 847 35.74 47.98 12.20
C HIS A 847 37.28 48.02 12.27
N GLY A 848 37.96 47.19 11.46
CA GLY A 848 39.38 47.32 11.08
C GLY A 848 39.73 46.34 9.95
N ALA A 849 40.57 46.72 8.96
CA ALA A 849 40.74 45.94 7.73
C ALA A 849 42.11 46.09 7.02
N ALA A 850 42.63 44.99 6.45
CA ALA A 850 43.57 44.87 5.31
C ALA A 850 43.85 43.37 5.00
N GLY A 851 44.16 42.92 3.77
CA GLY A 851 44.11 43.62 2.48
C GLY A 851 45.10 43.14 1.39
N ALA A 852 44.90 41.97 0.77
CA ALA A 852 45.48 41.56 -0.53
C ALA A 852 44.80 40.26 -1.04
N GLY A 853 44.59 40.01 -2.35
CA GLY A 853 44.94 40.85 -3.50
C GLY A 853 44.77 40.16 -4.88
N VAL A 854 43.62 39.55 -5.16
CA VAL A 854 43.20 39.08 -6.50
C VAL A 854 41.80 39.66 -6.77
N CYS A 855 41.43 39.91 -8.05
CA CYS A 855 40.30 40.76 -8.42
C CYS A 855 38.92 40.28 -7.91
N GLU A 856 38.56 40.71 -6.70
CA GLU A 856 37.18 40.79 -6.19
C GLU A 856 36.50 42.02 -6.78
N ASP A 857 35.21 41.94 -7.10
CA ASP A 857 34.40 43.12 -7.42
C ASP A 857 33.81 43.76 -6.14
N ASP A 858 33.58 45.08 -6.18
CA ASP A 858 33.03 45.83 -5.05
C ASP A 858 31.56 45.45 -4.73
N GLU A 859 30.84 44.82 -5.65
CA GLU A 859 29.44 44.38 -5.49
C GLU A 859 29.36 43.16 -4.56
N GLY A 860 30.25 42.17 -4.74
CA GLY A 860 30.34 40.97 -3.93
C GLY A 860 30.68 41.25 -2.46
N ARG A 861 31.60 42.20 -2.20
CA ARG A 861 31.86 42.69 -0.84
C ARG A 861 30.63 43.37 -0.24
N ARG A 862 29.94 44.21 -1.01
CA ARG A 862 28.71 44.89 -0.57
C ARG A 862 27.60 43.93 -0.20
N ILE A 863 27.39 42.90 -1.03
CA ILE A 863 26.40 41.83 -0.80
C ILE A 863 26.75 41.06 0.49
N THR A 864 28.03 40.75 0.71
CA THR A 864 28.48 40.04 1.92
C THR A 864 28.28 40.87 3.20
N GLU A 865 28.62 42.16 3.19
CA GLU A 865 28.35 43.06 4.33
C GLU A 865 26.85 43.24 4.61
N LEU A 866 26.00 43.25 3.58
CA LEU A 866 24.55 43.35 3.71
C LEU A 866 23.93 42.08 4.32
N LEU A 867 24.36 40.90 3.86
CA LEU A 867 23.88 39.61 4.37
C LEU A 867 24.26 39.39 5.84
N LEU A 868 25.46 39.82 6.26
CA LEU A 868 25.93 39.69 7.64
C LEU A 868 25.20 40.58 8.67
N ARG A 869 24.34 41.52 8.23
CA ARG A 869 23.61 42.45 9.13
C ARG A 869 22.08 42.29 9.11
N PHE A 870 21.55 41.45 8.22
CA PHE A 870 20.15 40.97 8.19
C PHE A 870 18.99 42.02 8.23
N ASP A 871 19.21 43.26 7.77
CA ASP A 871 18.10 44.20 7.49
C ASP A 871 17.41 43.81 6.16
N ALA A 872 16.35 43.02 6.27
CA ALA A 872 15.55 42.54 5.15
C ALA A 872 14.83 43.65 4.34
N THR A 873 14.69 44.86 4.90
CA THR A 873 14.07 46.00 4.20
C THR A 873 15.09 46.63 3.25
N ARG A 874 16.29 46.90 3.78
CA ARG A 874 17.38 47.52 3.03
C ARG A 874 17.98 46.58 1.99
N LEU A 875 18.04 45.27 2.29
CA LEU A 875 18.47 44.24 1.34
C LEU A 875 17.65 44.30 0.04
N ARG A 876 16.32 44.45 0.14
CA ARG A 876 15.42 44.50 -1.02
C ARG A 876 15.63 45.74 -1.88
N SER A 877 15.83 46.92 -1.27
CA SER A 877 16.06 48.16 -2.02
C SER A 877 17.40 48.17 -2.77
N GLU A 878 18.45 47.54 -2.21
CA GLU A 878 19.80 47.58 -2.78
C GLU A 878 20.09 46.41 -3.75
N LEU A 879 19.43 45.25 -3.62
CA LEU A 879 19.56 44.12 -4.58
C LEU A 879 18.72 44.26 -5.86
N GLN A 880 17.57 44.97 -5.81
CA GLN A 880 16.66 45.02 -6.96
C GLN A 880 17.27 45.62 -8.24
N PRO A 881 18.13 46.66 -8.20
CA PRO A 881 18.86 47.13 -9.39
C PRO A 881 19.86 46.10 -9.93
N LEU A 882 20.60 45.41 -9.05
CA LEU A 882 21.64 44.46 -9.41
C LEU A 882 21.05 43.22 -10.11
N TYR A 883 19.92 42.73 -9.61
CA TYR A 883 19.17 41.63 -10.23
C TYR A 883 18.73 41.96 -11.67
N VAL A 884 18.27 43.20 -11.90
CA VAL A 884 17.90 43.67 -13.26
C VAL A 884 19.13 43.82 -14.15
N HIS A 885 20.26 44.29 -13.63
CA HIS A 885 21.50 44.41 -14.39
C HIS A 885 22.03 43.03 -14.84
N ARG A 886 21.98 42.02 -13.97
CA ARG A 886 22.41 40.65 -14.28
C ARG A 886 21.51 39.96 -15.31
N MET A 887 20.20 40.19 -15.23
CA MET A 887 19.22 39.71 -16.23
C MET A 887 19.48 40.24 -17.64
N HIS A 888 20.00 41.47 -17.79
CA HIS A 888 20.42 41.97 -19.10
C HIS A 888 21.71 41.31 -19.60
N TYR A 889 22.71 41.11 -18.74
CA TYR A 889 24.03 40.65 -19.17
C TYR A 889 24.08 39.18 -19.62
N GLN A 890 23.28 38.28 -19.02
CA GLN A 890 23.22 36.87 -19.42
C GLN A 890 22.52 36.61 -20.78
N SER A 891 22.05 37.65 -21.48
CA SER A 891 21.39 37.52 -22.79
C SER A 891 22.33 37.55 -24.01
N GLN A 892 23.64 37.78 -23.83
CA GLN A 892 24.57 38.09 -24.94
C GLN A 892 25.71 37.08 -25.19
N GLN A 893 25.66 35.88 -24.61
CA GLN A 893 26.49 34.73 -25.01
C GLN A 893 25.61 33.47 -25.02
N GLU A 894 25.43 32.70 -26.10
CA GLU A 894 26.05 32.76 -27.44
C GLU A 894 25.02 32.54 -28.56
N LYS A 895 25.21 33.20 -29.71
CA LYS A 895 25.01 32.64 -31.07
C LYS A 895 25.55 33.59 -32.14
N LYS A 896 26.18 33.04 -33.19
CA LYS A 896 26.65 33.80 -34.37
C LYS A 896 25.58 33.83 -35.47
N GLU A 897 25.69 34.84 -36.31
CA GLU A 897 24.77 35.22 -37.39
C GLU A 897 24.84 34.25 -38.60
N PRO A 898 23.92 34.35 -39.58
CA PRO A 898 24.11 35.36 -40.65
C PRO A 898 22.85 36.14 -41.09
N ASP A 899 23.11 37.39 -41.52
CA ASP A 899 22.41 38.29 -42.46
C ASP A 899 20.88 38.56 -42.42
N ASP A 900 20.60 39.88 -42.52
CA ASP A 900 19.35 40.60 -42.78
C ASP A 900 18.28 39.89 -43.65
N ALA A 901 16.97 40.04 -43.41
CA ALA A 901 16.30 41.36 -43.33
C ALA A 901 14.90 41.36 -42.68
N GLN A 902 14.44 42.56 -42.29
CA GLN A 902 13.09 42.95 -41.83
C GLN A 902 12.63 42.44 -40.44
N ALA A 903 12.91 43.23 -39.41
CA ALA A 903 12.30 43.09 -38.09
C ALA A 903 10.94 43.82 -37.97
N PHE A 904 9.90 43.10 -37.54
CA PHE A 904 8.63 43.72 -37.11
C PHE A 904 8.71 44.18 -35.65
N LYS A 905 8.65 45.49 -35.42
CA LYS A 905 8.49 46.08 -34.08
C LYS A 905 7.02 46.05 -33.63
N PHE A 906 6.73 45.36 -32.53
CA PHE A 906 5.51 45.60 -31.75
C PHE A 906 5.77 46.64 -30.66
N GLU A 907 5.62 47.92 -30.99
CA GLU A 907 5.59 48.99 -29.96
C GLU A 907 4.16 49.17 -29.44
N ILE A 908 3.97 49.06 -28.12
CA ILE A 908 2.69 49.36 -27.48
C ILE A 908 2.41 50.86 -27.64
N ASP A 909 1.32 51.16 -28.33
CA ASP A 909 0.89 52.51 -28.74
C ASP A 909 0.71 53.47 -27.54
N SER A 910 0.84 54.77 -27.81
CA SER A 910 0.77 55.81 -26.80
C SER A 910 -0.64 55.94 -26.17
N GLN A 911 -1.71 55.71 -26.93
CA GLN A 911 -3.07 55.70 -26.39
C GLN A 911 -3.27 54.56 -25.39
N SER A 912 -2.77 53.36 -25.69
CA SER A 912 -2.81 52.20 -24.80
C SER A 912 -2.08 52.47 -23.47
N ARG A 913 -0.92 53.14 -23.51
CA ARG A 913 -0.20 53.57 -22.30
C ARG A 913 -0.99 54.61 -21.50
N VAL A 914 -1.59 55.59 -22.17
CA VAL A 914 -2.44 56.62 -21.52
C VAL A 914 -3.71 56.02 -20.93
N MET A 915 -4.32 55.01 -21.57
CA MET A 915 -5.46 54.27 -21.01
C MET A 915 -5.06 53.44 -19.79
N ALA A 916 -3.92 52.75 -19.82
CA ALA A 916 -3.41 52.00 -18.67
C ALA A 916 -3.11 52.90 -17.46
N ALA A 917 -2.55 54.09 -17.70
CA ALA A 917 -2.34 55.12 -16.67
C ALA A 917 -3.68 55.60 -16.08
N LYS A 918 -4.62 56.06 -16.92
CA LYS A 918 -5.95 56.53 -16.47
C LYS A 918 -6.77 55.45 -15.76
N LEU A 919 -6.65 54.19 -16.16
CA LEU A 919 -7.31 53.07 -15.49
C LEU A 919 -6.74 52.83 -14.09
N THR A 920 -5.41 52.93 -13.94
CA THR A 920 -4.72 52.79 -12.65
C THR A 920 -5.06 53.95 -11.70
N GLU A 921 -5.07 55.18 -12.22
CA GLU A 921 -5.42 56.40 -11.48
C GLU A 921 -6.88 56.39 -11.03
N ARG A 922 -7.81 56.00 -11.92
CA ARG A 922 -9.22 55.76 -11.55
C ARG A 922 -9.38 54.71 -10.45
N GLN A 923 -8.65 53.61 -10.53
CA GLN A 923 -8.76 52.52 -9.55
C GLN A 923 -8.15 52.87 -8.18
N ARG A 924 -7.16 53.77 -8.12
CA ARG A 924 -6.73 54.39 -6.86
C ARG A 924 -7.88 55.16 -6.21
N GLY A 925 -8.58 56.00 -7.00
CA GLY A 925 -9.79 56.69 -6.54
C GLY A 925 -10.90 55.75 -6.07
N GLU A 926 -11.20 54.69 -6.83
CA GLU A 926 -12.23 53.68 -6.49
C GLU A 926 -11.88 52.84 -5.25
N SER A 927 -10.61 52.81 -4.80
CA SER A 927 -10.19 52.04 -3.63
C SER A 927 -10.45 52.73 -2.28
N GLY A 928 -10.66 54.05 -2.27
CA GLY A 928 -10.82 54.86 -1.07
C GLY A 928 -9.60 54.88 -0.12
N LYS A 929 -8.44 54.37 -0.57
CA LYS A 929 -7.19 54.29 0.20
C LYS A 929 -6.03 54.77 -0.69
N ASP A 930 -4.99 55.30 -0.07
CA ASP A 930 -3.77 55.64 -0.82
C ASP A 930 -2.98 54.35 -1.12
N LEU A 931 -2.81 54.04 -2.41
CA LEU A 931 -2.20 52.80 -2.91
C LEU A 931 -0.97 53.14 -3.77
N PRO A 932 0.22 53.34 -3.16
CA PRO A 932 1.33 54.09 -3.76
C PRO A 932 2.02 53.37 -4.93
N THR A 933 1.98 52.03 -5.01
CA THR A 933 2.57 51.25 -6.11
C THR A 933 1.52 50.55 -6.98
N HIS A 934 1.94 50.01 -8.13
CA HIS A 934 1.08 49.15 -8.95
C HIS A 934 0.86 47.77 -8.29
N ALA A 935 1.82 47.29 -7.50
CA ALA A 935 1.68 46.05 -6.73
C ALA A 935 0.58 46.16 -5.67
N ASP A 936 0.45 47.33 -5.01
CA ASP A 936 -0.64 47.58 -4.06
C ASP A 936 -2.01 47.56 -4.74
N VAL A 937 -2.12 48.11 -5.96
CA VAL A 937 -3.35 48.05 -6.76
C VAL A 937 -3.67 46.62 -7.20
N LEU A 938 -2.67 45.79 -7.54
CA LEU A 938 -2.87 44.37 -7.83
C LEU A 938 -3.25 43.56 -6.59
N HIS A 939 -2.61 43.82 -5.44
CA HIS A 939 -2.93 43.17 -4.17
C HIS A 939 -4.32 43.58 -3.65
N TRP A 940 -4.72 44.85 -3.82
CA TRP A 940 -6.08 45.32 -3.56
C TRP A 940 -7.10 44.70 -4.53
N ARG A 941 -6.82 44.61 -5.83
CA ARG A 941 -7.68 43.85 -6.77
C ARG A 941 -7.82 42.39 -6.33
N TYR A 942 -6.74 41.77 -5.84
CA TYR A 942 -6.76 40.40 -5.33
C TYR A 942 -7.60 40.29 -4.05
N SER A 943 -7.42 41.17 -3.06
CA SER A 943 -8.23 41.16 -1.84
C SER A 943 -9.70 41.44 -2.13
N GLN A 944 -10.03 42.40 -3.01
CA GLN A 944 -11.40 42.64 -3.49
C GLN A 944 -11.98 41.43 -4.25
N THR A 945 -11.14 40.63 -4.93
CA THR A 945 -11.58 39.39 -5.58
C THR A 945 -11.84 38.29 -4.55
N GLN A 946 -11.03 38.19 -3.50
CA GLN A 946 -11.26 37.23 -2.41
C GLN A 946 -12.43 37.65 -1.51
N GLU A 947 -12.59 38.93 -1.20
CA GLU A 947 -13.78 39.49 -0.55
C GLU A 947 -15.04 39.24 -1.38
N LYS A 948 -15.00 39.39 -2.71
CA LYS A 948 -16.14 39.01 -3.57
C LYS A 948 -16.38 37.51 -3.63
N LYS A 949 -15.34 36.65 -3.57
CA LYS A 949 -15.51 35.19 -3.47
C LYS A 949 -16.08 34.76 -2.13
N GLU A 950 -15.66 35.38 -1.03
CA GLU A 950 -16.19 35.05 0.29
C GLU A 950 -17.56 35.70 0.54
N GLN A 951 -17.83 36.91 0.02
CA GLN A 951 -19.20 37.43 -0.08
C GLN A 951 -20.07 36.54 -0.96
N ALA A 952 -19.57 35.96 -2.06
CA ALA A 952 -20.32 34.99 -2.86
C ALA A 952 -20.55 33.66 -2.13
N ARG A 953 -19.62 33.22 -1.27
CA ARG A 953 -19.82 32.04 -0.38
C ARG A 953 -20.78 32.31 0.77
N ILE A 954 -20.68 33.48 1.39
CA ILE A 954 -21.62 33.93 2.44
C ILE A 954 -22.99 34.13 1.82
N GLN A 955 -23.08 34.74 0.63
CA GLN A 955 -24.34 34.88 -0.10
C GLN A 955 -24.86 33.52 -0.55
N ALA A 956 -24.04 32.58 -1.03
CA ALA A 956 -24.48 31.22 -1.33
C ALA A 956 -25.03 30.48 -0.10
N LYS A 957 -24.38 30.61 1.07
CA LYS A 957 -24.88 30.08 2.36
C LYS A 957 -26.13 30.80 2.87
N VAL A 958 -26.29 32.09 2.54
CA VAL A 958 -27.49 32.89 2.85
C VAL A 958 -28.62 32.54 1.88
N ASP A 959 -28.34 32.27 0.61
CA ASP A 959 -29.29 31.81 -0.40
C ASP A 959 -29.70 30.35 -0.12
N GLU A 960 -28.81 29.51 0.38
CA GLU A 960 -29.09 28.19 0.97
C GLU A 960 -30.02 28.34 2.20
N ALA A 961 -29.77 29.31 3.09
CA ALA A 961 -30.62 29.60 4.23
C ALA A 961 -31.95 30.30 3.89
N ILE A 962 -32.05 30.98 2.74
CA ILE A 962 -33.27 31.67 2.25
C ILE A 962 -34.11 30.72 1.37
N SER A 963 -33.49 29.83 0.61
CA SER A 963 -34.13 28.72 -0.11
C SER A 963 -34.55 27.58 0.82
N CYS A 964 -34.06 27.56 2.07
CA CYS A 964 -34.66 26.80 3.15
C CYS A 964 -36.08 27.33 3.45
N THR A 965 -37.07 26.77 2.76
CA THR A 965 -38.50 27.13 2.87
C THR A 965 -39.16 26.70 4.19
N PHE A 966 -38.41 26.12 5.13
CA PHE A 966 -38.90 25.68 6.43
C PHE A 966 -39.32 26.87 7.32
N ARG A 967 -40.58 27.28 7.21
CA ARG A 967 -41.22 28.32 8.04
C ARG A 967 -42.16 27.70 9.08
N PRO A 968 -41.66 27.26 10.25
CA PRO A 968 -42.51 26.75 11.31
C PRO A 968 -43.35 27.88 11.90
N LYS A 969 -44.64 27.94 11.55
CA LYS A 969 -45.61 28.80 12.25
C LYS A 969 -45.83 28.25 13.66
N THR A 970 -45.08 28.74 14.64
CA THR A 970 -45.21 28.41 16.06
C THR A 970 -46.42 29.10 16.69
N THR A 971 -47.61 28.82 16.17
CA THR A 971 -48.91 29.23 16.71
C THR A 971 -49.84 28.03 16.70
N SER A 972 -50.07 27.42 17.85
CA SER A 972 -51.04 26.35 18.02
C SER A 972 -52.45 26.93 18.09
N PRO A 973 -53.38 26.57 17.19
CA PRO A 973 -54.81 26.66 17.45
C PRO A 973 -55.17 25.53 18.43
N ARG A 974 -55.81 25.87 19.55
CA ARG A 974 -56.37 24.85 20.45
C ARG A 974 -57.44 24.03 19.73
N GLU A 975 -57.53 22.75 20.10
CA GLU A 975 -58.70 21.94 19.80
C GLU A 975 -59.96 22.60 20.38
N LEU A 976 -61.01 22.66 19.58
CA LEU A 976 -62.36 23.00 20.01
C LEU A 976 -63.35 22.10 19.27
N TYR A 977 -63.46 20.86 19.76
CA TYR A 977 -64.59 20.00 19.42
C TYR A 977 -65.86 20.58 20.06
N VAL A 978 -66.89 20.77 19.24
CA VAL A 978 -68.28 20.91 19.70
C VAL A 978 -69.12 20.02 18.80
N ASP A 979 -69.69 18.97 19.36
CA ASP A 979 -70.62 18.08 18.67
C ASP A 979 -72.01 18.73 18.63
N ILE A 980 -72.65 18.76 17.46
CA ILE A 980 -73.98 19.35 17.27
C ILE A 980 -74.82 18.47 16.34
N THR A 981 -75.76 17.75 16.94
CA THR A 981 -76.89 17.14 16.22
C THR A 981 -78.07 18.11 16.19
N THR A 982 -78.56 18.47 15.00
CA THR A 982 -79.75 19.35 14.85
C THR A 982 -81.06 18.58 15.05
N PRO A 983 -81.93 18.97 16.00
CA PRO A 983 -83.26 18.38 16.14
C PRO A 983 -84.24 18.82 15.04
N PRO A 984 -85.35 18.09 14.82
CA PRO A 984 -86.41 18.52 13.91
C PRO A 984 -87.14 19.76 14.44
N GLY A 985 -87.27 20.81 13.63
CA GLY A 985 -88.03 22.03 13.96
C GLY A 985 -87.27 23.36 13.84
N ALA A 986 -85.98 23.34 13.48
CA ALA A 986 -85.13 24.52 13.37
C ALA A 986 -85.69 25.63 12.45
N SER A 987 -85.56 26.88 12.89
CA SER A 987 -86.02 28.07 12.17
C SER A 987 -85.16 28.42 10.96
N ARG A 988 -85.66 29.33 10.10
CA ARG A 988 -84.90 29.84 8.93
C ARG A 988 -83.56 30.48 9.31
N ALA A 989 -83.43 31.05 10.51
CA ALA A 989 -82.15 31.60 10.99
C ALA A 989 -81.16 30.50 11.35
N GLU A 990 -81.61 29.45 12.04
CA GLU A 990 -80.79 28.30 12.43
C GLU A 990 -80.39 27.45 11.21
N VAL A 991 -81.27 27.30 10.21
CA VAL A 991 -80.95 26.67 8.93
C VAL A 991 -79.91 27.48 8.15
N LEU A 992 -79.96 28.82 8.19
CA LEU A 992 -78.92 29.67 7.59
C LEU A 992 -77.60 29.59 8.37
N TYR A 993 -77.65 29.53 9.70
CA TYR A 993 -76.46 29.35 10.54
C TYR A 993 -75.78 28.00 10.28
N ALA A 994 -76.52 26.90 10.29
CA ALA A 994 -76.02 25.56 9.97
C ALA A 994 -75.46 25.47 8.54
N ARG A 995 -76.10 26.14 7.57
CA ARG A 995 -75.60 26.21 6.18
C ARG A 995 -74.32 27.05 6.08
N GLY A 996 -74.20 28.14 6.84
CA GLY A 996 -72.98 28.92 6.97
C GLY A 996 -71.86 28.14 7.66
N LEU A 997 -72.17 27.31 8.64
CA LEU A 997 -71.23 26.38 9.29
C LEU A 997 -70.73 25.34 8.28
N ALA A 998 -71.63 24.68 7.53
CA ALA A 998 -71.26 23.71 6.50
C ALA A 998 -70.49 24.32 5.32
N GLU A 999 -70.73 25.58 4.96
CA GLU A 999 -69.90 26.31 3.97
C GLU A 999 -68.54 26.73 4.54
N LYS A 1000 -68.45 27.01 5.84
CA LYS A 1000 -67.18 27.22 6.54
C LYS A 1000 -66.39 25.91 6.59
N GLU A 1001 -67.00 24.81 7.03
CA GLU A 1001 -66.39 23.47 7.03
C GLU A 1001 -65.91 23.05 5.64
N ARG A 1002 -66.67 23.34 4.57
CA ARG A 1002 -66.22 23.08 3.19
C ARG A 1002 -65.06 23.98 2.75
N ARG A 1003 -64.95 25.21 3.27
CA ARG A 1003 -63.76 26.05 3.05
C ARG A 1003 -62.57 25.53 3.85
N ASP A 1004 -62.76 25.27 5.14
CA ASP A 1004 -61.73 24.83 6.07
C ASP A 1004 -61.18 23.44 5.67
N ALA A 1005 -62.04 22.49 5.29
CA ALA A 1005 -61.63 21.19 4.74
C ALA A 1005 -60.88 21.32 3.40
N LYS A 1006 -61.25 22.28 2.53
CA LYS A 1006 -60.55 22.54 1.27
C LYS A 1006 -59.24 23.30 1.47
N VAL A 1007 -59.12 24.10 2.53
CA VAL A 1007 -57.83 24.65 3.01
C VAL A 1007 -56.97 23.53 3.56
N VAL A 1008 -57.51 22.61 4.38
CA VAL A 1008 -56.78 21.45 4.90
C VAL A 1008 -56.35 20.49 3.79
N GLU A 1009 -57.15 20.27 2.74
CA GLU A 1009 -56.74 19.43 1.61
C GLU A 1009 -55.73 20.13 0.69
N ASN A 1010 -55.85 21.45 0.46
CA ASN A 1010 -54.79 22.22 -0.20
C ASN A 1010 -53.50 22.21 0.62
N GLU A 1011 -53.56 22.43 1.93
CA GLU A 1011 -52.41 22.31 2.83
C GLU A 1011 -51.86 20.87 2.85
N ARG A 1012 -52.70 19.84 2.71
CA ARG A 1012 -52.24 18.45 2.63
C ARG A 1012 -51.54 18.17 1.31
N MET A 1013 -52.07 18.63 0.17
CA MET A 1013 -51.40 18.50 -1.12
C MET A 1013 -50.11 19.32 -1.17
N GLN A 1014 -50.12 20.54 -0.63
CA GLN A 1014 -48.95 21.40 -0.51
C GLN A 1014 -47.89 20.77 0.40
N LYS A 1015 -48.25 20.30 1.61
CA LYS A 1015 -47.35 19.52 2.49
C LYS A 1015 -46.88 18.24 1.82
N THR A 1016 -47.69 17.60 0.97
CA THR A 1016 -47.29 16.38 0.25
C THR A 1016 -46.23 16.70 -0.81
N ALA A 1017 -46.36 17.82 -1.54
CA ALA A 1017 -45.32 18.30 -2.46
C ALA A 1017 -44.05 18.72 -1.69
N GLU A 1018 -44.19 19.54 -0.65
CA GLU A 1018 -43.10 20.00 0.22
C GLU A 1018 -42.38 18.82 0.90
N THR A 1019 -43.07 17.73 1.23
CA THR A 1019 -42.47 16.49 1.78
C THR A 1019 -41.83 15.62 0.70
N ARG A 1020 -42.33 15.65 -0.55
CA ARG A 1020 -41.78 14.85 -1.65
C ARG A 1020 -40.40 15.35 -2.06
N ASP A 1021 -40.23 16.67 -2.07
CA ASP A 1021 -39.04 17.35 -2.57
C ASP A 1021 -38.10 17.81 -1.42
N CYS A 1022 -38.40 17.43 -0.17
CA CYS A 1022 -37.53 17.65 1.00
C CYS A 1022 -36.41 16.59 1.10
N THR A 1023 -35.17 17.06 1.15
CA THR A 1023 -33.95 16.22 1.15
C THR A 1023 -33.54 15.68 2.52
N PHE A 1024 -34.16 16.12 3.62
CA PHE A 1024 -33.85 15.63 4.97
C PHE A 1024 -34.86 14.57 5.44
N ARG A 1025 -34.49 13.29 5.35
CA ARG A 1025 -35.32 12.14 5.75
C ARG A 1025 -34.77 11.42 7.00
N PRO A 1026 -35.14 11.82 8.23
CA PRO A 1026 -34.85 11.03 9.42
C PRO A 1026 -35.70 9.74 9.40
N CYS A 1027 -35.07 8.57 9.50
CA CYS A 1027 -35.79 7.30 9.47
C CYS A 1027 -36.57 7.07 10.78
N THR A 1028 -37.90 7.14 10.73
CA THR A 1028 -38.79 6.91 11.88
C THR A 1028 -39.37 5.50 11.95
N ALA A 1029 -38.84 4.54 11.17
CA ALA A 1029 -39.37 3.19 11.08
C ALA A 1029 -39.33 2.42 12.42
N ASP A 1030 -38.18 2.44 13.10
CA ASP A 1030 -37.95 1.65 14.32
C ASP A 1030 -38.62 2.22 15.58
N SER A 1031 -39.02 3.50 15.56
CA SER A 1031 -39.69 4.17 16.68
C SER A 1031 -41.03 3.50 17.06
N LYS A 1032 -41.69 2.78 16.14
CA LYS A 1032 -43.02 2.20 16.38
C LYS A 1032 -43.04 1.00 17.34
N LYS A 1033 -41.91 0.30 17.54
CA LYS A 1033 -41.86 -0.84 18.48
C LYS A 1033 -41.65 -0.40 19.94
N SER A 1034 -41.03 0.76 20.18
CA SER A 1034 -40.76 1.26 21.54
C SER A 1034 -41.93 2.04 22.16
N TYR A 1035 -42.91 2.47 21.36
CA TYR A 1035 -44.03 3.31 21.83
C TYR A 1035 -45.05 2.55 22.71
N HIS A 1036 -45.14 1.23 22.59
CA HIS A 1036 -46.15 0.42 23.28
C HIS A 1036 -45.63 -0.34 24.51
N LYS A 1037 -44.52 0.10 25.14
CA LYS A 1037 -43.94 -0.60 26.32
C LYS A 1037 -43.55 0.31 27.50
N ALA A 1038 -44.07 1.53 27.54
CA ALA A 1038 -43.81 2.50 28.62
C ALA A 1038 -45.11 3.22 29.06
N HIS A 1039 -45.96 2.50 29.77
CA HIS A 1039 -47.03 3.08 30.60
C HIS A 1039 -46.94 2.44 31.99
N ASP A 1040 -45.95 2.88 32.76
CA ASP A 1040 -45.99 3.04 34.22
C ASP A 1040 -44.69 3.69 34.70
N GLY A 1041 -44.76 4.48 35.79
CA GLY A 1041 -43.59 5.03 36.48
C GLY A 1041 -43.03 6.35 35.91
N GLN A 1042 -42.67 7.26 36.81
CA GLN A 1042 -42.13 8.59 36.49
C GLN A 1042 -40.67 8.51 36.02
N ALA A 1043 -40.41 8.83 34.75
CA ALA A 1043 -39.07 9.08 34.21
C ALA A 1043 -39.12 10.17 33.12
N GLN A 1044 -38.03 10.90 32.91
CA GLN A 1044 -37.96 11.89 31.83
C GLN A 1044 -37.96 11.20 30.45
N ALA A 1045 -38.68 11.78 29.49
CA ALA A 1045 -38.75 11.22 28.14
C ALA A 1045 -37.36 11.18 27.47
N PRO A 1046 -36.98 10.07 26.80
CA PRO A 1046 -35.68 9.97 26.16
C PRO A 1046 -35.57 10.97 25.00
N VAL A 1047 -34.52 11.79 25.07
CA VAL A 1047 -34.26 12.85 24.09
C VAL A 1047 -33.82 12.23 22.74
N PRO A 1048 -34.42 12.61 21.60
CA PRO A 1048 -34.04 12.06 20.30
C PRO A 1048 -32.56 12.32 19.93
N ARG A 1049 -31.92 11.36 19.25
CA ARG A 1049 -30.59 11.56 18.63
C ARG A 1049 -30.63 12.83 17.76
N GLY A 1050 -29.61 13.67 17.87
CA GLY A 1050 -29.51 14.96 17.17
C GLY A 1050 -30.26 16.15 17.80
N PHE A 1051 -31.10 15.96 18.83
CA PHE A 1051 -31.79 17.08 19.50
C PHE A 1051 -30.82 18.07 20.16
N TYR A 1052 -29.78 17.58 20.83
CA TYR A 1052 -28.77 18.43 21.46
C TYR A 1052 -27.92 19.21 20.44
N GLU A 1053 -27.54 18.58 19.33
CA GLU A 1053 -26.86 19.26 18.21
C GLU A 1053 -27.76 20.30 17.55
N THR A 1054 -29.04 19.98 17.32
CA THR A 1054 -30.04 20.92 16.78
C THR A 1054 -30.20 22.13 17.71
N ARG A 1055 -30.23 21.89 19.03
CA ARG A 1055 -30.28 22.92 20.07
C ARG A 1055 -28.98 23.74 20.17
N GLN A 1056 -27.81 23.17 19.87
CA GLN A 1056 -26.56 23.92 19.75
C GLN A 1056 -26.53 24.78 18.48
N ARG A 1057 -26.91 24.22 17.31
CA ARG A 1057 -26.98 24.96 16.04
C ARG A 1057 -27.97 26.13 16.10
N LEU A 1058 -29.12 25.95 16.76
CA LEU A 1058 -30.09 27.03 17.03
C LEU A 1058 -29.61 28.07 18.05
N ARG A 1059 -28.67 27.73 18.94
CA ARG A 1059 -28.02 28.70 19.83
C ARG A 1059 -27.02 29.55 19.05
N ALA A 1060 -26.09 28.91 18.33
CA ALA A 1060 -25.11 29.60 17.49
C ALA A 1060 -25.77 30.53 16.46
N ALA A 1061 -26.86 30.09 15.82
CA ALA A 1061 -27.63 30.92 14.89
C ALA A 1061 -28.26 32.17 15.55
N ASN A 1062 -28.68 32.07 16.81
CA ASN A 1062 -29.20 33.22 17.57
C ASN A 1062 -28.08 34.11 18.14
N GLU A 1063 -26.93 33.55 18.51
CA GLU A 1063 -25.74 34.31 18.94
C GLU A 1063 -25.19 35.16 17.78
N ILE A 1064 -25.04 34.57 16.60
CA ILE A 1064 -24.66 35.29 15.35
C ILE A 1064 -25.69 36.38 15.01
N ARG A 1065 -26.99 36.12 15.24
CA ARG A 1065 -28.05 37.12 15.02
C ARG A 1065 -28.02 38.25 16.06
N GLY A 1066 -27.66 37.97 17.30
CA GLY A 1066 -27.45 38.97 18.35
C GLY A 1066 -26.22 39.84 18.07
N GLN A 1067 -25.10 39.22 17.68
CA GLN A 1067 -23.89 39.92 17.22
C GLN A 1067 -24.18 40.86 16.04
N ARG A 1068 -25.06 40.47 15.11
CA ARG A 1068 -25.46 41.33 13.99
C ARG A 1068 -26.35 42.50 14.39
N LEU A 1069 -27.13 42.38 15.47
CA LEU A 1069 -27.88 43.52 16.05
C LEU A 1069 -26.93 44.48 16.77
N GLN A 1070 -25.95 43.96 17.52
CA GLN A 1070 -24.85 44.75 18.12
C GLN A 1070 -23.83 45.30 17.10
N GLN A 1071 -24.07 45.12 15.80
CA GLN A 1071 -23.35 45.77 14.69
C GLN A 1071 -24.28 46.66 13.83
N GLN A 1072 -25.53 46.86 14.26
CA GLN A 1072 -26.52 47.74 13.62
C GLN A 1072 -27.08 48.80 14.59
N GLU A 1073 -26.94 48.58 15.90
CA GLU A 1073 -26.85 49.63 16.94
C GLU A 1073 -25.43 50.22 17.00
#